data_AF-T0R2S2-F1
#
_entry.id   AF-T0R2S2-F1
#
_cell.length_a   1.000
_cell.length_b   1.000
_cell.length_c   1.000
_cell.angle_alpha   90.00
_cell.angle_beta   90.00
_cell.angle_gamma   90.00
#
_symmetry.space_group_name_H-M   'P 1'
#
loop_
_entity.id
_entity.type
_entity.pdbx_description
1 polymer ?
#
loop_
_entity_poly.entity_id
_entity_poly.type
_entity_poly.pdbx_seq_one_letter_code
_entity_poly.pdbx_strand_id
1 'polypeptide(L)'
;MGVRGDMELPKRARQRSNRMQIALGAIVVSSLCACAVVCFLLSSSAQALDRTGASDLFEQGAIASRMCPRETVVFVFSSGCLYAVWAIVVLLAQITRRGLPLLVVVALLSVGCVVWGVLGAIWTSRKGCPETEPLLFTMALATSAFFIFIGLPVSGLLVSYSLRTLVPSHHREQWLLSCLRCSCISSFVKRGCVVLPFVALTATSVALLVAYGDAPCSKPFALYVGVSCALFGTLTLLLCSCYFVSRKQHASSSQRVVVCCLLLLSTAALGWAIFGSTLVSHPVLGCSADLFHAVQLLRIFLFVVSITLGALTLCCQVERFCQSSEPVADEPALAIAQTTHVIRGLRGVAPPVVKRGANLTGGNVPASLKQAQAAIYDGDWQKDLSECPKDSPYFKDIVRPSDFHARDNYFLPGGVFLVNPGHEKDNGLLIVLGDSHSDMTKPRLAQLYEDAKAAGTESTFPTIAINSWSGRPLMPCRAEYYANLAMIKSVKPQAILLVQHYYYYVHPTGPDSLPYEAPPRCCYDEKRQCPEQSVHDTNAMWSIMEKDLKELTDMGIKVFVVDQSPEYEAMNPSSWISGDTVTMPKPMYKSEFNREYKWLLDPLHAMVKNAGATLIDYADNYSLGDEIMITDAQGYPVMCYGMHLNTHFARSYLTVIDQVVDAARLQK
;
A
#
# COMPACT_ATOMS: atom_id res chain seq x y z
N MET A 1 -33.91 -24.06 22.25
CA MET A 1 -34.72 -23.29 21.28
C MET A 1 -33.78 -22.34 20.58
N GLY A 2 -33.40 -22.63 19.33
CA GLY A 2 -32.39 -21.87 18.59
C GLY A 2 -33.00 -20.71 17.81
N VAL A 3 -32.55 -19.50 18.08
CA VAL A 3 -32.87 -18.31 17.27
C VAL A 3 -31.72 -18.09 16.30
N ARG A 4 -31.99 -18.37 15.02
CA ARG A 4 -31.10 -18.13 13.88
C ARG A 4 -31.20 -16.63 13.55
N GLY A 5 -30.20 -15.85 13.96
CA GLY A 5 -30.10 -14.43 13.61
C GLY A 5 -29.46 -14.25 12.25
N ASP A 6 -30.24 -14.38 11.18
CA ASP A 6 -29.80 -13.98 9.84
C ASP A 6 -29.74 -12.44 9.80
N MET A 7 -28.53 -11.86 9.82
CA MET A 7 -28.34 -10.45 9.50
C MET A 7 -28.59 -10.24 8.00
N GLU A 8 -29.85 -9.95 7.64
CA GLU A 8 -30.19 -9.41 6.33
C GLU A 8 -29.60 -7.99 6.20
N LEU A 9 -28.45 -7.87 5.52
CA LEU A 9 -28.00 -6.59 4.98
C LEU A 9 -29.14 -5.95 4.15
N PRO A 10 -29.43 -4.65 4.31
CA PRO A 10 -30.63 -4.05 3.73
C PRO A 10 -30.61 -4.14 2.20
N LYS A 11 -31.50 -4.97 1.65
CA LYS A 11 -31.71 -5.20 0.20
C LYS A 11 -31.76 -3.90 -0.63
N ARG A 12 -32.16 -2.78 -0.01
CA ARG A 12 -32.23 -1.45 -0.62
C ARG A 12 -30.86 -0.86 -1.03
N ALA A 13 -29.78 -1.11 -0.29
CA ALA A 13 -28.46 -0.56 -0.62
C ALA A 13 -27.86 -1.24 -1.87
N ARG A 14 -27.99 -2.56 -1.95
CA ARG A 14 -27.54 -3.36 -3.10
C ARG A 14 -28.32 -3.04 -4.38
N GLN A 15 -29.61 -2.78 -4.25
CA GLN A 15 -30.47 -2.42 -5.38
C GLN A 15 -30.18 -1.01 -5.92
N ARG A 16 -29.80 -0.06 -5.05
CA ARG A 16 -29.44 1.31 -5.46
C ARG A 16 -28.11 1.36 -6.19
N SER A 17 -27.10 0.58 -5.74
CA SER A 17 -25.80 0.46 -6.42
C SER A 17 -25.94 -0.13 -7.83
N ASN A 18 -26.71 -1.21 -8.00
CA ASN A 18 -26.95 -1.80 -9.31
C ASN A 18 -27.66 -0.85 -10.29
N ARG A 19 -28.66 -0.07 -9.82
CA ARG A 19 -29.33 0.92 -10.68
C ARG A 19 -28.40 2.03 -11.14
N MET A 20 -27.49 2.48 -10.28
CA MET A 20 -26.53 3.53 -10.62
C MET A 20 -25.49 3.03 -11.64
N GLN A 21 -25.02 1.79 -11.50
CA GLN A 21 -24.11 1.16 -12.48
C GLN A 21 -24.77 0.98 -13.85
N ILE A 22 -26.03 0.55 -13.89
CA ILE A 22 -26.79 0.40 -15.15
C ILE A 22 -27.01 1.77 -15.80
N ALA A 23 -27.38 2.80 -15.03
CA ALA A 23 -27.58 4.15 -15.55
C ALA A 23 -26.27 4.74 -16.13
N LEU A 24 -25.15 4.58 -15.40
CA LEU A 24 -23.84 5.04 -15.88
C LEU A 24 -23.41 4.30 -17.15
N GLY A 25 -23.63 2.99 -17.20
CA GLY A 25 -23.37 2.16 -18.36
C GLY A 25 -24.16 2.60 -19.60
N ALA A 26 -25.45 2.91 -19.43
CA ALA A 26 -26.32 3.38 -20.51
C ALA A 26 -25.89 4.75 -21.05
N ILE A 27 -25.45 5.67 -20.19
CA ILE A 27 -24.92 6.98 -20.59
C ILE A 27 -23.66 6.79 -21.45
N VAL A 28 -22.71 5.96 -21.00
CA VAL A 28 -21.45 5.74 -21.73
C VAL A 28 -21.71 5.14 -23.12
N VAL A 29 -22.58 4.12 -23.21
CA VAL A 29 -22.95 3.50 -24.50
C VAL A 29 -23.62 4.51 -25.42
N SER A 30 -24.54 5.33 -24.89
CA SER A 30 -25.25 6.35 -25.69
C SER A 30 -24.30 7.41 -26.24
N SER A 31 -23.33 7.87 -25.43
CA SER A 31 -22.30 8.81 -25.87
C SER A 31 -21.40 8.22 -26.96
N LEU A 32 -20.98 6.95 -26.84
CA LEU A 32 -20.16 6.28 -27.86
C LEU A 32 -20.92 6.14 -29.19
N CYS A 33 -22.20 5.77 -29.15
CA CYS A 33 -23.05 5.70 -30.33
C CYS A 33 -23.23 7.06 -31.00
N ALA A 34 -23.44 8.13 -30.22
CA ALA A 34 -23.53 9.49 -30.76
C ALA A 34 -22.23 9.92 -31.44
N CYS A 35 -21.07 9.66 -30.83
CA CYS A 35 -19.76 9.92 -31.45
C CYS A 35 -19.57 9.15 -32.76
N ALA A 36 -19.98 7.88 -32.80
CA ALA A 36 -19.90 7.06 -34.01
C ALA A 36 -20.75 7.64 -35.15
N VAL A 37 -22.00 8.03 -34.87
CA VAL A 37 -22.91 8.64 -35.85
C VAL A 37 -22.37 9.96 -36.38
N VAL A 38 -21.87 10.84 -35.50
CA VAL A 38 -21.29 12.13 -35.90
C VAL A 38 -20.06 11.92 -36.79
N CYS A 39 -19.15 11.00 -36.44
CA CYS A 39 -17.98 10.70 -37.27
C CYS A 39 -18.38 10.14 -38.64
N PHE A 40 -19.41 9.28 -38.70
CA PHE A 40 -19.92 8.72 -39.95
C PHE A 40 -20.52 9.80 -40.85
N LEU A 41 -21.41 10.64 -40.31
CA LEU A 41 -22.06 11.72 -41.06
C LEU A 41 -21.05 12.71 -41.63
N LEU A 42 -20.04 13.10 -40.85
CA LEU A 42 -19.00 14.03 -41.28
C LEU A 42 -18.06 13.43 -42.33
N SER A 43 -17.73 12.14 -42.20
CA SER A 43 -16.95 11.46 -43.23
C SER A 43 -17.75 11.30 -44.52
N SER A 44 -19.04 10.99 -44.45
CA SER A 44 -19.89 10.86 -45.63
C SER A 44 -20.09 12.20 -46.34
N SER A 45 -20.26 13.29 -45.58
CA SER A 45 -20.34 14.64 -46.17
C SER A 45 -19.03 15.04 -46.85
N ALA A 46 -17.89 14.78 -46.22
CA ALA A 46 -16.57 15.06 -46.80
C ALA A 46 -16.31 14.22 -48.09
N GLN A 47 -16.70 12.95 -48.10
CA GLN A 47 -16.61 12.10 -49.31
C GLN A 47 -17.54 12.54 -50.44
N ALA A 48 -18.71 13.10 -50.11
CA ALA A 48 -19.65 13.61 -51.10
C ALA A 48 -19.11 14.88 -51.78
N LEU A 49 -18.45 15.76 -51.03
CA LEU A 49 -17.78 16.97 -51.53
C LEU A 49 -16.57 16.63 -52.43
N ASP A 50 -15.80 15.59 -52.08
CA ASP A 50 -14.64 15.14 -52.86
C ASP A 50 -15.06 14.59 -54.25
N ARG A 51 -16.23 13.96 -54.35
CA ARG A 51 -16.77 13.45 -55.62
C ARG A 51 -17.28 14.51 -56.59
N THR A 52 -17.69 15.69 -56.11
CA THR A 52 -18.26 16.74 -56.95
C THR A 52 -17.23 17.80 -57.36
N GLY A 53 -16.11 17.93 -56.64
CA GLY A 53 -15.06 18.91 -56.95
C GLY A 53 -13.80 18.37 -57.65
N ALA A 54 -13.52 17.07 -57.56
CA ALA A 54 -12.25 16.52 -58.06
C ALA A 54 -12.18 16.33 -59.58
N SER A 55 -13.30 16.33 -60.31
CA SER A 55 -13.26 16.17 -61.78
C SER A 55 -12.84 17.44 -62.53
N ASP A 56 -13.00 18.63 -61.94
CA ASP A 56 -12.81 19.91 -62.65
C ASP A 56 -11.52 20.66 -62.24
N LEU A 57 -10.85 20.26 -61.14
CA LEU A 57 -9.70 20.98 -60.57
C LEU A 57 -8.33 20.30 -60.77
N PHE A 58 -8.30 19.08 -61.31
CA PHE A 58 -7.04 18.34 -61.53
C PHE A 58 -6.21 18.86 -62.73
N GLU A 59 -6.74 19.76 -63.57
CA GLU A 59 -5.97 20.40 -64.67
C GLU A 59 -5.03 21.54 -64.19
N GLN A 60 -5.18 22.04 -62.96
CA GLN A 60 -4.31 23.10 -62.42
C GLN A 60 -3.46 22.57 -61.27
N GLY A 61 -2.31 21.97 -61.60
CA GLY A 61 -1.38 21.26 -60.71
C GLY A 61 -0.77 22.03 -59.51
N ALA A 62 -1.31 23.19 -59.13
CA ALA A 62 -0.89 23.97 -57.97
C ALA A 62 -1.82 23.85 -56.75
N ILE A 63 -3.06 23.34 -56.90
CA ILE A 63 -4.08 23.39 -55.83
C ILE A 63 -4.15 22.09 -55.00
N ALA A 64 -3.61 20.97 -55.48
CA ALA A 64 -3.63 19.68 -54.79
C ALA A 64 -2.91 19.67 -53.42
N SER A 65 -2.11 20.69 -53.10
CA SER A 65 -1.44 20.83 -51.80
C SER A 65 -2.31 21.45 -50.68
N ARG A 66 -3.53 21.91 -50.99
CA ARG A 66 -4.39 22.62 -50.02
C ARG A 66 -5.55 21.78 -49.47
N MET A 67 -5.95 20.69 -50.11
CA MET A 67 -7.05 19.87 -49.61
C MET A 67 -6.63 19.04 -48.40
N CYS A 68 -7.58 18.81 -47.48
CA CYS A 68 -7.35 17.92 -46.35
C CYS A 68 -6.95 16.51 -46.85
N PRO A 69 -5.89 15.88 -46.29
CA PRO A 69 -5.48 14.55 -46.72
C PRO A 69 -6.63 13.55 -46.60
N ARG A 70 -6.83 12.71 -47.62
CA ARG A 70 -7.87 11.68 -47.65
C ARG A 70 -7.76 10.73 -46.45
N GLU A 71 -6.56 10.55 -45.93
CA GLU A 71 -6.23 9.81 -44.73
C GLU A 71 -6.95 10.37 -43.48
N THR A 72 -7.21 11.67 -43.42
CA THR A 72 -7.96 12.31 -42.32
C THR A 72 -9.43 11.92 -42.35
N VAL A 73 -10.05 11.88 -43.53
CA VAL A 73 -11.43 11.42 -43.70
C VAL A 73 -11.55 9.94 -43.32
N VAL A 74 -10.59 9.12 -43.78
CA VAL A 74 -10.50 7.70 -43.42
C VAL A 74 -10.30 7.52 -41.90
N PHE A 75 -9.49 8.37 -41.28
CA PHE A 75 -9.26 8.37 -39.84
C PHE A 75 -10.55 8.66 -39.06
N VAL A 76 -11.29 9.71 -39.41
CA VAL A 76 -12.55 10.07 -38.73
C VAL A 76 -13.58 8.95 -38.90
N PHE A 77 -13.71 8.41 -40.12
CA PHE A 77 -14.63 7.30 -40.41
C PHE A 77 -14.34 6.06 -39.56
N SER A 78 -13.10 5.56 -39.63
CA SER A 78 -12.66 4.36 -38.91
C SER A 78 -12.69 4.54 -37.39
N SER A 79 -12.49 5.77 -36.91
CA SER A 79 -12.69 6.10 -35.49
C SER A 79 -14.15 5.95 -35.07
N GLY A 80 -15.10 6.33 -35.94
CA GLY A 80 -16.52 6.04 -35.75
C GLY A 80 -16.80 4.55 -35.59
N CYS A 81 -16.16 3.71 -36.41
CA CYS A 81 -16.25 2.25 -36.28
C CYS A 81 -15.66 1.75 -34.95
N LEU A 82 -14.49 2.28 -34.53
CA LEU A 82 -13.87 1.93 -33.25
C LEU A 82 -14.76 2.29 -32.05
N TYR A 83 -15.46 3.44 -32.10
CA TYR A 83 -16.44 3.81 -31.08
C TYR A 83 -17.61 2.82 -31.00
N ALA A 84 -18.11 2.35 -32.14
CA ALA A 84 -19.16 1.34 -32.19
C ALA A 84 -18.69 -0.01 -31.61
N VAL A 85 -17.45 -0.42 -31.92
CA VAL A 85 -16.84 -1.62 -31.33
C VAL A 85 -16.72 -1.49 -29.80
N TRP A 86 -16.29 -0.32 -29.31
CA TRP A 86 -16.26 -0.04 -27.86
C TRP A 86 -17.65 -0.13 -27.20
N ALA A 87 -18.69 0.40 -27.85
CA ALA A 87 -20.06 0.29 -27.34
C ALA A 87 -20.50 -1.17 -27.22
N ILE A 88 -20.19 -2.01 -28.22
CA ILE A 88 -20.47 -3.45 -28.20
C ILE A 88 -19.69 -4.13 -27.07
N VAL A 89 -18.39 -3.84 -26.91
CA VAL A 89 -17.55 -4.42 -25.85
C VAL A 89 -18.07 -4.05 -24.46
N VAL A 90 -18.51 -2.80 -24.24
CA VAL A 90 -19.11 -2.37 -22.96
C VAL A 90 -20.43 -3.09 -22.69
N LEU A 91 -21.29 -3.24 -23.71
CA LEU A 91 -22.54 -4.01 -23.59
C LEU A 91 -22.26 -5.48 -23.27
N LEU A 92 -21.31 -6.10 -23.96
CA LEU A 92 -20.88 -7.47 -23.68
C LEU A 92 -20.32 -7.59 -22.26
N ALA A 93 -19.49 -6.65 -21.80
CA ALA A 93 -18.95 -6.64 -20.42
C ALA A 93 -20.04 -6.55 -19.35
N GLN A 94 -21.14 -5.84 -19.62
CA GLN A 94 -22.27 -5.78 -18.70
C GLN A 94 -23.06 -7.09 -18.64
N ILE A 95 -23.11 -7.84 -19.75
CA ILE A 95 -23.86 -9.09 -19.86
C ILE A 95 -23.02 -10.28 -19.35
N THR A 96 -21.74 -10.35 -19.74
CA THR A 96 -20.84 -11.46 -19.40
C THR A 96 -20.04 -11.11 -18.14
N ARG A 97 -20.45 -11.66 -16.99
CA ARG A 97 -19.85 -11.27 -15.70
C ARG A 97 -18.40 -11.68 -15.48
N ARG A 98 -17.87 -12.69 -16.18
CA ARG A 98 -16.46 -13.13 -16.04
C ARG A 98 -16.00 -13.84 -17.29
N GLY A 99 -15.06 -13.23 -18.00
CA GLY A 99 -14.35 -13.88 -19.09
C GLY A 99 -13.00 -13.20 -19.31
N LEU A 100 -11.92 -13.92 -18.99
CA LEU A 100 -10.55 -13.57 -19.40
C LEU A 100 -10.44 -13.17 -20.90
N PRO A 101 -11.20 -13.77 -21.85
CA PRO A 101 -11.15 -13.36 -23.26
C PRO A 101 -11.56 -11.91 -23.48
N LEU A 102 -12.54 -11.41 -22.71
CA LEU A 102 -13.05 -10.05 -22.87
C LEU A 102 -12.00 -9.01 -22.42
N LEU A 103 -11.25 -9.31 -21.35
CA LEU A 103 -10.16 -8.46 -20.87
C LEU A 103 -9.05 -8.30 -21.92
N VAL A 104 -8.67 -9.39 -22.59
CA VAL A 104 -7.67 -9.35 -23.67
C VAL A 104 -8.17 -8.50 -24.84
N VAL A 105 -9.43 -8.66 -25.24
CA VAL A 105 -10.05 -7.84 -26.29
C VAL A 105 -10.05 -6.36 -25.91
N VAL A 106 -10.42 -6.02 -24.67
CA VAL A 106 -10.44 -4.63 -24.19
C VAL A 106 -9.03 -4.05 -24.17
N ALA A 107 -8.01 -4.82 -23.77
CA ALA A 107 -6.63 -4.37 -23.74
C ALA A 107 -6.08 -4.09 -25.16
N LEU A 108 -6.28 -5.03 -26.09
CA LEU A 108 -5.87 -4.86 -27.49
C LEU A 108 -6.57 -3.69 -28.16
N LEU A 109 -7.88 -3.53 -27.91
CA LEU A 109 -8.67 -2.43 -28.43
C LEU A 109 -8.19 -1.08 -27.88
N SER A 110 -7.82 -1.03 -26.60
CA SER A 110 -7.30 0.19 -25.96
C SER A 110 -5.94 0.61 -26.53
N VAL A 111 -5.01 -0.33 -26.71
CA VAL A 111 -3.71 -0.07 -27.35
C VAL A 111 -3.90 0.35 -28.81
N GLY A 112 -4.79 -0.34 -29.53
CA GLY A 112 -5.16 0.02 -30.90
C GLY A 112 -5.70 1.45 -31.02
N CYS A 113 -6.59 1.86 -30.10
CA CYS A 113 -7.09 3.23 -30.03
C CYS A 113 -5.96 4.25 -29.80
N VAL A 114 -5.02 3.99 -28.89
CA VAL A 114 -3.89 4.91 -28.64
C VAL A 114 -3.05 5.09 -29.90
N VAL A 115 -2.67 3.99 -30.56
CA VAL A 115 -1.89 4.04 -31.81
C VAL A 115 -2.68 4.78 -32.90
N TRP A 116 -3.97 4.48 -33.03
CA TRP A 116 -4.84 5.13 -34.00
C TRP A 116 -4.96 6.64 -33.73
N GLY A 117 -5.14 7.05 -32.48
CA GLY A 117 -5.20 8.46 -32.10
C GLY A 117 -3.90 9.21 -32.38
N VAL A 118 -2.73 8.59 -32.20
CA VAL A 118 -1.45 9.20 -32.57
C VAL A 118 -1.35 9.39 -34.10
N LEU A 119 -1.71 8.37 -34.88
CA LEU A 119 -1.71 8.45 -36.34
C LEU A 119 -2.71 9.50 -36.85
N GLY A 120 -3.89 9.58 -36.22
CA GLY A 120 -4.88 10.63 -36.46
C GLY A 120 -4.29 12.01 -36.28
N ALA A 121 -3.70 12.30 -35.11
CA ALA A 121 -3.08 13.59 -34.85
C ALA A 121 -1.98 13.93 -35.88
N ILE A 122 -1.16 12.96 -36.27
CA ILE A 122 -0.11 13.13 -37.28
C ILE A 122 -0.72 13.47 -38.65
N TRP A 123 -1.69 12.69 -39.13
CA TRP A 123 -2.30 12.93 -40.45
C TRP A 123 -3.07 14.24 -40.51
N THR A 124 -3.83 14.54 -39.45
CA THR A 124 -4.62 15.77 -39.38
C THR A 124 -3.74 17.03 -39.30
N SER A 125 -2.52 16.91 -38.78
CA SER A 125 -1.56 18.02 -38.68
C SER A 125 -0.80 18.31 -39.99
N ARG A 126 -0.98 17.49 -41.04
CA ARG A 126 -0.42 17.79 -42.37
C ARG A 126 -1.11 19.01 -42.98
N LYS A 127 -0.36 19.79 -43.76
CA LYS A 127 -0.77 21.09 -44.32
C LYS A 127 -2.09 21.00 -45.10
N GLY A 128 -2.93 22.05 -45.02
CA GLY A 128 -4.17 22.20 -45.79
C GLY A 128 -5.46 21.88 -45.03
N CYS A 129 -5.48 20.84 -44.18
CA CYS A 129 -6.71 20.40 -43.52
C CYS A 129 -7.39 21.43 -42.59
N PRO A 130 -6.66 22.18 -41.74
CA PRO A 130 -7.28 23.20 -40.88
C PRO A 130 -7.94 24.33 -41.68
N GLU A 131 -7.45 24.56 -42.90
CA GLU A 131 -7.82 25.69 -43.75
C GLU A 131 -9.10 25.40 -44.53
N THR A 132 -9.18 24.21 -45.14
CA THR A 132 -10.29 23.85 -46.02
C THR A 132 -11.45 23.21 -45.29
N GLU A 133 -11.17 22.44 -44.23
CA GLU A 133 -12.16 21.60 -43.53
C GLU A 133 -11.95 21.69 -42.01
N PRO A 134 -12.15 22.88 -41.39
CA PRO A 134 -11.83 23.12 -39.98
C PRO A 134 -12.63 22.23 -39.02
N LEU A 135 -13.85 21.84 -39.40
CA LEU A 135 -14.67 20.93 -38.62
C LEU A 135 -14.10 19.51 -38.62
N LEU A 136 -13.68 19.01 -39.79
CA LEU A 136 -13.04 17.70 -39.93
C LEU A 136 -11.71 17.66 -39.16
N PHE A 137 -10.90 18.71 -39.28
CA PHE A 137 -9.66 18.89 -38.52
C PHE A 137 -9.89 18.85 -37.01
N THR A 138 -10.86 19.62 -36.52
CA THR A 138 -11.18 19.70 -35.08
C THR A 138 -11.67 18.36 -34.54
N MET A 139 -12.54 17.67 -35.29
CA MET A 139 -13.06 16.37 -34.91
C MET A 139 -11.97 15.30 -34.88
N ALA A 140 -11.10 15.27 -35.89
CA ALA A 140 -10.00 14.32 -35.94
C ALA A 140 -9.01 14.53 -34.78
N LEU A 141 -8.69 15.78 -34.42
CA LEU A 141 -7.88 16.07 -33.23
C LEU A 141 -8.60 15.72 -31.93
N ALA A 142 -9.89 16.03 -31.79
CA ALA A 142 -10.67 15.70 -30.60
C ALA A 142 -10.76 14.18 -30.39
N THR A 143 -11.01 13.42 -31.45
CA THR A 143 -11.03 11.96 -31.45
C THR A 143 -9.64 11.37 -31.13
N SER A 144 -8.59 11.94 -31.71
CA SER A 144 -7.20 11.56 -31.40
C SER A 144 -6.88 11.76 -29.93
N ALA A 145 -7.23 12.92 -29.39
CA ALA A 145 -7.09 13.21 -27.97
C ALA A 145 -7.89 12.23 -27.11
N PHE A 146 -9.17 11.99 -27.42
CA PHE A 146 -10.01 11.05 -26.68
C PHE A 146 -9.39 9.65 -26.60
N PHE A 147 -8.96 9.10 -27.74
CA PHE A 147 -8.35 7.78 -27.77
C PHE A 147 -7.05 7.68 -26.98
N ILE A 148 -6.25 8.74 -26.97
CA ILE A 148 -5.01 8.74 -26.20
C ILE A 148 -5.32 8.90 -24.69
N PHE A 149 -6.19 9.84 -24.32
CA PHE A 149 -6.52 10.14 -22.91
C PHE A 149 -7.29 9.04 -22.20
N ILE A 150 -8.15 8.31 -22.90
CA ILE A 150 -8.95 7.23 -22.32
C ILE A 150 -8.29 5.87 -22.59
N GLY A 151 -7.73 5.67 -23.77
CA GLY A 151 -7.06 4.41 -24.13
C GLY A 151 -5.83 4.12 -23.28
N LEU A 152 -5.00 5.12 -22.96
CA LEU A 152 -3.78 4.90 -22.15
C LEU A 152 -4.10 4.44 -20.70
N PRO A 153 -4.94 5.15 -19.91
CA PRO A 153 -5.27 4.70 -18.56
C PRO A 153 -6.00 3.36 -18.54
N VAL A 154 -6.93 3.14 -19.47
CA VAL A 154 -7.67 1.87 -19.57
C VAL A 154 -6.73 0.72 -19.93
N SER A 155 -5.80 0.93 -20.88
CA SER A 155 -4.75 -0.06 -21.19
C SER A 155 -3.88 -0.37 -19.97
N GLY A 156 -3.40 0.67 -19.27
CA GLY A 156 -2.57 0.50 -18.07
C GLY A 156 -3.28 -0.27 -16.96
N LEU A 157 -4.58 -0.01 -16.78
CA LEU A 157 -5.41 -0.73 -15.81
C LEU A 157 -5.64 -2.18 -16.17
N LEU A 158 -5.93 -2.45 -17.44
CA LEU A 158 -6.16 -3.80 -17.92
C LEU A 158 -4.88 -4.60 -17.88
N VAL A 159 -3.73 -4.01 -18.24
CA VAL A 159 -2.42 -4.66 -18.09
C VAL A 159 -2.14 -4.94 -16.61
N SER A 160 -2.38 -3.99 -15.70
CA SER A 160 -2.21 -4.21 -14.27
C SER A 160 -3.12 -5.33 -13.72
N TYR A 161 -4.40 -5.34 -14.14
CA TYR A 161 -5.38 -6.36 -13.74
C TYR A 161 -5.05 -7.73 -14.33
N SER A 162 -4.74 -7.80 -15.62
CA SER A 162 -4.30 -9.01 -16.32
C SER A 162 -3.02 -9.57 -15.71
N LEU A 163 -2.03 -8.73 -15.41
CA LEU A 163 -0.81 -9.18 -14.75
C LEU A 163 -1.08 -9.70 -13.32
N ARG A 164 -2.01 -9.10 -12.57
CA ARG A 164 -2.43 -9.61 -11.26
C ARG A 164 -3.23 -10.92 -11.31
N THR A 165 -3.92 -11.19 -12.42
CA THR A 165 -4.79 -12.36 -12.56
C THR A 165 -4.14 -13.52 -13.30
N LEU A 166 -3.17 -13.24 -14.19
CA LEU A 166 -2.49 -14.23 -15.02
C LEU A 166 -1.11 -14.66 -14.50
N VAL A 167 -0.45 -13.83 -13.68
CA VAL A 167 0.86 -14.18 -13.11
C VAL A 167 0.63 -14.82 -11.74
N PRO A 168 0.71 -16.16 -11.60
CA PRO A 168 0.72 -16.80 -10.30
C PRO A 168 1.92 -16.28 -9.50
N SER A 169 1.79 -16.28 -8.18
CA SER A 169 2.66 -15.70 -7.15
C SER A 169 4.09 -16.29 -7.10
N HIS A 170 4.79 -16.40 -8.23
CA HIS A 170 6.20 -16.75 -8.29
C HIS A 170 7.09 -15.50 -8.35
N HIS A 171 8.05 -15.47 -7.43
CA HIS A 171 8.93 -14.34 -7.08
C HIS A 171 9.74 -13.72 -8.22
N ARG A 172 9.86 -14.40 -9.38
CA ARG A 172 10.78 -14.02 -10.47
C ARG A 172 10.18 -13.05 -11.48
N GLU A 173 8.86 -12.95 -11.59
CA GLU A 173 8.18 -12.08 -12.56
C GLU A 173 7.66 -10.76 -11.95
N GLN A 174 7.74 -10.62 -10.62
CA GLN A 174 7.45 -9.35 -9.92
C GLN A 174 8.44 -8.23 -10.29
N TRP A 175 9.60 -8.54 -10.86
CA TRP A 175 10.58 -7.53 -11.27
C TRP A 175 10.08 -6.70 -12.48
N LEU A 176 9.42 -7.33 -13.46
CA LEU A 176 8.83 -6.65 -14.62
C LEU A 176 7.68 -5.75 -14.18
N LEU A 177 6.83 -6.25 -13.29
CA LEU A 177 5.79 -5.47 -12.61
C LEU A 177 6.38 -4.34 -11.75
N SER A 178 7.53 -4.54 -11.12
CA SER A 178 8.23 -3.51 -10.34
C SER A 178 8.83 -2.43 -11.24
N CYS A 179 9.45 -2.80 -12.36
CA CYS A 179 9.99 -1.85 -13.34
C CYS A 179 8.90 -0.99 -13.98
N LEU A 180 7.68 -1.52 -14.13
CA LEU A 180 6.51 -0.78 -14.64
C LEU A 180 5.78 0.03 -13.57
N ARG A 181 5.93 -0.31 -12.28
CA ARG A 181 5.35 0.48 -11.21
C ARG A 181 6.11 1.79 -11.08
N CYS A 182 5.36 2.87 -10.96
CA CYS A 182 5.93 4.18 -10.68
C CYS A 182 6.91 4.09 -9.50
N SER A 183 6.71 3.25 -8.48
CA SER A 183 7.56 3.12 -7.28
C SER A 183 9.09 3.00 -7.51
N CYS A 184 9.60 2.43 -8.60
CA CYS A 184 11.03 2.12 -8.75
C CYS A 184 11.96 3.28 -9.16
N ILE A 185 11.42 4.40 -9.65
CA ILE A 185 12.23 5.60 -9.89
C ILE A 185 12.33 6.36 -8.55
N SER A 186 13.53 6.78 -8.15
CA SER A 186 13.68 7.53 -6.89
C SER A 186 12.74 8.74 -6.89
N SER A 187 12.15 9.06 -5.74
CA SER A 187 11.23 10.20 -5.62
C SER A 187 11.87 11.49 -6.14
N PHE A 188 13.19 11.62 -6.03
CA PHE A 188 13.95 12.73 -6.58
C PHE A 188 13.99 12.73 -8.11
N VAL A 189 14.30 11.59 -8.75
CA VAL A 189 14.36 11.47 -10.22
C VAL A 189 12.97 11.63 -10.84
N LYS A 190 11.91 11.08 -10.23
CA LYS A 190 10.51 11.33 -10.65
C LYS A 190 10.19 12.81 -10.65
N ARG A 191 10.53 13.50 -9.55
CA ARG A 191 10.25 14.92 -9.37
C ARG A 191 11.06 15.76 -10.36
N GLY A 192 12.32 15.40 -10.61
CA GLY A 192 13.17 16.06 -11.60
C GLY A 192 12.66 15.86 -13.04
N CYS A 193 12.35 14.63 -13.43
CA CYS A 193 11.82 14.30 -14.76
C CYS A 193 10.45 14.95 -15.03
N VAL A 194 9.64 15.18 -14.00
CA VAL A 194 8.38 15.89 -14.13
C VAL A 194 8.62 17.40 -14.18
N VAL A 195 9.32 18.01 -13.23
CA VAL A 195 9.38 19.48 -13.08
C VAL A 195 10.28 20.17 -14.13
N LEU A 196 11.42 19.59 -14.48
CA LEU A 196 12.40 20.25 -15.37
C LEU A 196 11.85 20.57 -16.77
N PRO A 197 11.10 19.67 -17.45
CA PRO A 197 10.47 19.99 -18.73
C PRO A 197 9.49 21.17 -18.66
N PHE A 198 8.70 21.30 -17.58
CA PHE A 198 7.75 22.40 -17.44
C PHE A 198 8.43 23.74 -17.18
N VAL A 199 9.51 23.75 -16.40
CA VAL A 199 10.32 24.96 -16.18
C VAL A 199 10.95 25.39 -17.50
N ALA A 200 11.52 24.45 -18.27
CA ALA A 200 12.10 24.74 -19.58
C ALA A 200 11.05 25.26 -20.57
N LEU A 201 9.85 24.67 -20.62
CA LEU A 201 8.76 25.11 -21.48
C LEU A 201 8.21 26.48 -21.07
N THR A 202 8.08 26.74 -19.77
CA THR A 202 7.67 28.07 -19.27
C THR A 202 8.69 29.12 -19.65
N ALA A 203 9.98 28.86 -19.41
CA ALA A 203 11.07 29.78 -19.77
C ALA A 203 11.12 30.03 -21.28
N THR A 204 10.98 28.98 -22.11
CA THR A 204 10.96 29.08 -23.57
C THR A 204 9.77 29.90 -24.06
N SER A 205 8.58 29.69 -23.48
CA SER A 205 7.37 30.42 -23.86
C SER A 205 7.47 31.90 -23.48
N VAL A 206 8.03 32.22 -22.31
CA VAL A 206 8.30 33.60 -21.87
C VAL A 206 9.34 34.26 -22.78
N ALA A 207 10.40 33.55 -23.15
CA ALA A 207 11.41 34.06 -24.08
C ALA A 207 10.80 34.38 -25.46
N LEU A 208 9.91 33.53 -25.97
CA LEU A 208 9.17 33.79 -27.22
C LEU A 208 8.22 34.99 -27.09
N LEU A 209 7.54 35.13 -25.96
CA LEU A 209 6.66 36.29 -25.72
C LEU A 209 7.46 37.60 -25.69
N VAL A 210 8.63 37.61 -25.06
CA VAL A 210 9.51 38.79 -24.99
C VAL A 210 10.13 39.10 -26.35
N ALA A 211 10.60 38.08 -27.09
CA ALA A 211 11.27 38.26 -28.37
C ALA A 211 10.32 38.76 -29.48
N TYR A 212 9.03 38.42 -29.41
CA TYR A 212 8.08 38.64 -30.51
C TYR A 212 6.81 39.41 -30.11
N GLY A 213 6.69 39.85 -28.85
CA GLY A 213 5.50 40.53 -28.33
C GLY A 213 5.15 41.84 -29.04
N ASP A 214 6.17 42.59 -29.47
CA ASP A 214 6.00 43.92 -30.09
C ASP A 214 5.87 43.87 -31.62
N ALA A 215 5.97 42.68 -32.24
CA ALA A 215 5.86 42.56 -33.69
C ALA A 215 4.39 42.78 -34.14
N PRO A 216 4.11 43.68 -35.11
CA PRO A 216 2.73 44.03 -35.50
C PRO A 216 1.92 42.86 -36.08
N CYS A 217 2.59 41.84 -36.63
CA CYS A 217 1.97 40.61 -37.11
C CYS A 217 1.67 39.58 -36.00
N SER A 218 2.08 39.84 -34.75
CA SER A 218 2.11 38.84 -33.68
C SER A 218 0.82 38.72 -32.89
N LYS A 219 -0.16 39.62 -32.99
CA LYS A 219 -1.34 39.63 -32.08
C LYS A 219 -2.00 38.25 -31.82
N PRO A 220 -2.33 37.42 -32.84
CA PRO A 220 -2.88 36.08 -32.59
C PRO A 220 -1.84 35.12 -31.99
N PHE A 221 -0.57 35.24 -32.38
CA PHE A 221 0.55 34.48 -31.83
C PHE A 221 0.87 34.88 -30.38
N ALA A 222 0.81 36.17 -30.03
CA ALA A 222 1.06 36.71 -28.71
C ALA A 222 -0.04 36.30 -27.73
N LEU A 223 -1.30 36.28 -28.17
CA LEU A 223 -2.40 35.72 -27.38
C LEU A 223 -2.19 34.21 -27.14
N TYR A 224 -1.84 33.46 -28.20
CA TYR A 224 -1.58 32.03 -28.09
C TYR A 224 -0.41 31.72 -27.14
N VAL A 225 0.73 32.37 -27.33
CA VAL A 225 1.93 32.22 -26.50
C VAL A 225 1.66 32.68 -25.08
N GLY A 226 0.97 33.82 -24.88
CA GLY A 226 0.65 34.35 -23.55
C GLY A 226 -0.22 33.43 -22.71
N VAL A 227 -1.29 32.87 -23.28
CA VAL A 227 -2.15 31.90 -22.57
C VAL A 227 -1.42 30.58 -22.34
N SER A 228 -0.58 30.15 -23.30
CA SER A 228 0.28 28.96 -23.13
C SER A 228 1.28 29.14 -21.98
N CYS A 229 1.91 30.31 -21.86
CA CYS A 229 2.78 30.68 -20.74
C CYS A 229 2.02 30.59 -19.41
N ALA A 230 0.81 31.15 -19.34
CA ALA A 230 0.01 31.14 -18.12
C ALA A 230 -0.37 29.70 -17.69
N LEU A 231 -0.72 28.84 -18.64
CA LEU A 231 -1.04 27.44 -18.38
C LEU A 231 0.19 26.66 -17.89
N PHE A 232 1.35 26.80 -18.54
CA PHE A 232 2.58 26.15 -18.10
C PHE A 232 3.09 26.70 -16.75
N GLY A 233 2.99 28.01 -16.53
CA GLY A 233 3.36 28.64 -15.27
C GLY A 233 2.49 28.18 -14.11
N THR A 234 1.17 28.15 -14.29
CA THR A 234 0.22 27.66 -13.27
C THR A 234 0.49 26.20 -12.95
N LEU A 235 0.76 25.38 -13.97
CA LEU A 235 1.07 23.98 -13.79
C LEU A 235 2.40 23.76 -13.04
N THR A 236 3.43 24.55 -13.38
CA THR A 236 4.72 24.54 -12.68
C THR A 236 4.56 24.94 -11.22
N LEU A 237 3.80 26.01 -10.93
CA LEU A 237 3.50 26.44 -9.56
C LEU A 237 2.73 25.38 -8.77
N LEU A 238 1.78 24.69 -9.39
CA LEU A 238 1.01 23.63 -8.74
C LEU A 238 1.90 22.41 -8.42
N LEU A 239 2.77 22.01 -9.35
CA LEU A 239 3.75 20.94 -9.15
C LEU A 239 4.80 21.31 -8.07
N CYS A 240 5.28 22.56 -8.05
CA CYS A 240 6.18 23.06 -7.02
C CYS A 240 5.48 23.15 -5.65
N SER A 241 4.23 23.61 -5.61
CA SER A 241 3.44 23.64 -4.37
C SER A 241 3.22 22.23 -3.82
N CYS A 242 2.96 21.24 -4.68
CA CYS A 242 2.92 19.83 -4.30
C CYS A 242 4.26 19.34 -3.75
N TYR A 243 5.38 19.78 -4.34
CA TYR A 243 6.73 19.45 -3.87
C TYR A 243 7.00 19.95 -2.44
N PHE A 244 6.59 21.17 -2.12
CA PHE A 244 6.80 21.78 -0.80
C PHE A 244 5.78 21.31 0.25
N VAL A 245 4.51 21.14 -0.12
CA VAL A 245 3.44 20.75 0.80
C VAL A 245 3.52 19.26 1.17
N SER A 246 3.96 18.39 0.25
CA SER A 246 4.08 16.95 0.52
C SER A 246 5.15 16.58 1.59
N ARG A 247 5.97 17.53 2.06
CA ARG A 247 6.90 17.32 3.18
C ARG A 247 6.25 17.44 4.57
N LYS A 248 5.03 17.99 4.68
CA LYS A 248 4.33 18.21 5.96
C LYS A 248 2.98 17.48 5.98
N GLN A 249 2.99 16.25 6.52
CA GLN A 249 1.90 15.51 7.20
C GLN A 249 0.49 15.31 6.59
N HIS A 250 -0.04 14.13 6.93
CA HIS A 250 -1.44 13.66 7.03
C HIS A 250 -2.58 14.63 6.67
N ALA A 251 -3.04 14.60 5.42
CA ALA A 251 -4.40 14.99 5.09
C ALA A 251 -4.85 14.32 3.79
N SER A 252 -5.68 13.27 3.89
CA SER A 252 -6.30 12.57 2.75
C SER A 252 -7.26 13.44 1.93
N SER A 253 -7.68 14.59 2.46
CA SER A 253 -8.56 15.54 1.79
C SER A 253 -7.82 16.39 0.74
N SER A 254 -6.65 16.94 1.07
CA SER A 254 -5.89 17.84 0.19
C SER A 254 -5.39 17.16 -1.08
N GLN A 255 -5.18 15.84 -1.03
CA GLN A 255 -4.70 15.08 -2.17
C GLN A 255 -5.72 14.96 -3.30
N ARG A 256 -7.02 14.89 -2.98
CA ARG A 256 -8.09 14.85 -3.99
C ARG A 256 -8.23 16.18 -4.71
N VAL A 257 -8.12 17.29 -3.98
CA VAL A 257 -8.17 18.65 -4.55
C VAL A 257 -7.04 18.87 -5.54
N VAL A 258 -5.81 18.53 -5.16
CA VAL A 258 -4.62 18.64 -6.03
C VAL A 258 -4.78 17.85 -7.33
N VAL A 259 -5.31 16.63 -7.25
CA VAL A 259 -5.52 15.75 -8.40
C VAL A 259 -6.59 16.32 -9.33
N CYS A 260 -7.72 16.79 -8.78
CA CYS A 260 -8.75 17.47 -9.57
C CYS A 260 -8.18 18.71 -10.27
N CYS A 261 -7.37 19.51 -9.58
CA CYS A 261 -6.69 20.67 -10.17
C CYS A 261 -5.75 20.26 -11.31
N LEU A 262 -4.94 19.21 -11.16
CA LEU A 262 -4.04 18.72 -12.21
C LEU A 262 -4.81 18.24 -13.45
N LEU A 263 -5.93 17.53 -13.26
CA LEU A 263 -6.79 17.07 -14.36
C LEU A 263 -7.48 18.24 -15.07
N LEU A 264 -7.99 19.22 -14.32
CA LEU A 264 -8.58 20.43 -14.89
C LEU A 264 -7.55 21.23 -15.69
N LEU A 265 -6.34 21.41 -15.17
CA LEU A 265 -5.23 22.09 -15.86
C LEU A 265 -4.79 21.35 -17.12
N SER A 266 -4.66 20.02 -17.04
CA SER A 266 -4.37 19.16 -18.19
C SER A 266 -5.44 19.29 -19.28
N THR A 267 -6.71 19.37 -18.88
CA THR A 267 -7.85 19.47 -19.81
C THR A 267 -7.92 20.86 -20.44
N ALA A 268 -7.69 21.92 -19.64
CA ALA A 268 -7.63 23.30 -20.12
C ALA A 268 -6.46 23.51 -21.09
N ALA A 269 -5.28 22.95 -20.80
CA ALA A 269 -4.12 23.03 -21.67
C ALA A 269 -4.31 22.29 -23.00
N LEU A 270 -4.99 21.13 -22.98
CA LEU A 270 -5.37 20.42 -24.18
C LEU A 270 -6.42 21.19 -25.00
N GLY A 271 -7.46 21.72 -24.35
CA GLY A 271 -8.48 22.54 -24.99
C GLY A 271 -7.87 23.78 -25.65
N TRP A 272 -6.90 24.41 -24.98
CA TRP A 272 -6.15 25.52 -25.54
C TRP A 272 -5.23 25.11 -26.70
N ALA A 273 -4.61 23.93 -26.65
CA ALA A 273 -3.83 23.41 -27.76
C ALA A 273 -4.70 23.20 -29.02
N ILE A 274 -5.91 22.67 -28.84
CA ILE A 274 -6.88 22.45 -29.92
C ILE A 274 -7.40 23.79 -30.44
N PHE A 275 -7.90 24.67 -29.57
CA PHE A 275 -8.42 25.97 -29.96
C PHE A 275 -7.34 26.86 -30.59
N GLY A 276 -6.15 26.90 -30.02
CA GLY A 276 -5.06 27.67 -30.58
C GLY A 276 -4.54 27.12 -31.90
N SER A 277 -4.73 25.83 -32.18
CA SER A 277 -4.42 25.26 -33.51
C SER A 277 -5.23 25.92 -34.63
N THR A 278 -6.43 26.42 -34.35
CA THR A 278 -7.24 27.16 -35.34
C THR A 278 -6.84 28.63 -35.43
N LEU A 279 -6.29 29.21 -34.35
CA LEU A 279 -5.77 30.58 -34.34
C LEU A 279 -4.42 30.73 -35.05
N VAL A 280 -3.59 29.69 -35.02
CA VAL A 280 -2.20 29.71 -35.53
C VAL A 280 -1.98 28.75 -36.69
N SER A 281 -3.04 28.34 -37.38
CA SER A 281 -2.98 27.40 -38.52
C SER A 281 -2.29 27.99 -39.74
N HIS A 282 -2.34 29.32 -39.92
CA HIS A 282 -1.82 30.01 -41.09
C HIS A 282 -0.59 30.87 -40.78
N PRO A 283 0.40 30.94 -41.69
CA PRO A 283 1.41 31.97 -41.63
C PRO A 283 0.75 33.33 -41.85
N VAL A 284 0.81 34.21 -40.85
CA VAL A 284 0.34 35.59 -40.98
C VAL A 284 1.31 36.34 -41.90
N LEU A 285 0.79 36.93 -42.98
CA LEU A 285 1.57 37.76 -43.90
C LEU A 285 2.33 38.83 -43.11
N GLY A 286 3.66 38.81 -43.21
CA GLY A 286 4.56 39.73 -42.48
C GLY A 286 5.19 39.18 -41.20
N CYS A 287 4.91 37.93 -40.80
CA CYS A 287 5.63 37.26 -39.71
C CYS A 287 6.85 36.46 -40.20
N SER A 288 7.88 36.39 -39.37
CA SER A 288 9.06 35.56 -39.65
C SER A 288 8.68 34.08 -39.61
N ALA A 289 9.31 33.28 -40.50
CA ALA A 289 9.14 31.84 -40.50
C ALA A 289 9.52 31.21 -39.14
N ASP A 290 10.52 31.79 -38.48
CA ASP A 290 11.00 31.34 -37.17
C ASP A 290 9.94 31.47 -36.08
N LEU A 291 9.18 32.58 -36.05
CA LEU A 291 8.08 32.77 -35.10
C LEU A 291 6.97 31.74 -35.34
N PHE A 292 6.62 31.51 -36.60
CA PHE A 292 5.63 30.49 -36.96
C PHE A 292 6.09 29.10 -36.49
N HIS A 293 7.34 28.72 -36.78
CA HIS A 293 7.89 27.43 -36.34
C HIS A 293 7.94 27.30 -34.82
N ALA A 294 8.33 28.36 -34.10
CA ALA A 294 8.36 28.36 -32.65
C ALA A 294 6.97 28.16 -32.02
N VAL A 295 5.94 28.79 -32.60
CA VAL A 295 4.54 28.60 -32.19
C VAL A 295 4.05 27.18 -32.47
N GLN A 296 4.39 26.60 -33.63
CA GLN A 296 4.04 25.22 -33.94
C GLN A 296 4.71 24.24 -32.98
N LEU A 297 5.97 24.50 -32.60
CA LEU A 297 6.71 23.71 -31.62
C LEU A 297 6.04 23.79 -30.24
N LEU A 298 5.68 25.00 -29.78
CA LEU A 298 4.99 25.24 -28.52
C LEU A 298 3.64 24.50 -28.46
N ARG A 299 2.92 24.50 -29.59
CA ARG A 299 1.65 23.77 -29.76
C ARG A 299 1.82 22.26 -29.59
N ILE A 300 2.84 21.68 -30.23
CA ILE A 300 3.14 20.25 -30.09
C ILE A 300 3.47 19.92 -28.63
N PHE A 301 4.25 20.77 -27.96
CA PHE A 301 4.57 20.57 -26.56
C PHE A 301 3.34 20.65 -25.65
N LEU A 302 2.42 21.60 -25.86
CA LEU A 302 1.15 21.64 -25.15
C LEU A 302 0.35 20.35 -25.29
N PHE A 303 0.27 19.79 -26.50
CA PHE A 303 -0.38 18.51 -26.73
C PHE A 303 0.29 17.37 -25.95
N VAL A 304 1.59 17.17 -26.16
CA VAL A 304 2.35 16.06 -25.55
C VAL A 304 2.29 16.14 -24.03
N VAL A 305 2.47 17.33 -23.48
CA VAL A 305 2.52 17.56 -22.04
C VAL A 305 1.15 17.37 -21.39
N SER A 306 0.09 17.92 -22.00
CA SER A 306 -1.29 17.74 -21.50
C SER A 306 -1.68 16.27 -21.53
N ILE A 307 -1.39 15.57 -22.63
CA ILE A 307 -1.64 14.15 -22.77
C ILE A 307 -0.90 13.35 -21.70
N THR A 308 0.40 13.61 -21.54
CA THR A 308 1.26 12.85 -20.61
C THR A 308 0.83 13.09 -19.17
N LEU A 309 0.57 14.34 -18.78
CA LEU A 309 0.14 14.68 -17.42
C LEU A 309 -1.23 14.09 -17.09
N GLY A 310 -2.19 14.19 -18.00
CA GLY A 310 -3.53 13.62 -17.81
C GLY A 310 -3.46 12.10 -17.68
N ALA A 311 -2.72 11.43 -18.57
CA ALA A 311 -2.54 9.98 -18.52
C ALA A 311 -1.86 9.52 -17.22
N LEU A 312 -0.78 10.19 -16.79
CA LEU A 312 -0.09 9.87 -15.54
C LEU A 312 -0.98 10.09 -14.32
N THR A 313 -1.73 11.20 -14.29
CA THR A 313 -2.61 11.54 -13.16
C THR A 313 -3.75 10.53 -13.03
N LEU A 314 -4.37 10.13 -14.15
CA LEU A 314 -5.40 9.09 -14.19
C LEU A 314 -4.83 7.72 -13.84
N CYS A 315 -3.67 7.36 -14.39
CA CYS A 315 -3.01 6.08 -14.10
C CYS A 315 -2.71 5.91 -12.60
N CYS A 316 -2.15 6.94 -11.96
CA CYS A 316 -1.84 6.92 -10.53
C CYS A 316 -3.09 6.85 -9.64
N GLN A 317 -4.19 7.50 -10.05
CA GLN A 317 -5.44 7.48 -9.29
C GLN A 317 -6.15 6.15 -9.41
N VAL A 318 -6.20 5.57 -10.61
CA VAL A 318 -6.93 4.33 -10.78
C VAL A 318 -6.17 3.16 -10.13
N GLU A 319 -4.83 3.21 -10.07
CA GLU A 319 -4.04 2.29 -9.23
C GLU A 319 -4.47 2.32 -7.76
N ARG A 320 -4.75 3.51 -7.20
CA ARG A 320 -5.23 3.67 -5.81
C ARG A 320 -6.71 3.34 -5.63
N PHE A 321 -7.56 3.63 -6.61
CA PHE A 321 -8.98 3.27 -6.55
C PHE A 321 -9.20 1.76 -6.65
N CYS A 322 -8.33 1.05 -7.38
CA CYS A 322 -8.31 -0.40 -7.48
C CYS A 322 -7.59 -1.10 -6.30
N GLN A 323 -6.91 -0.35 -5.43
CA GLN A 323 -6.53 -0.83 -4.11
C GLN A 323 -7.76 -0.65 -3.22
N SER A 324 -8.46 -1.73 -2.89
CA SER A 324 -9.68 -1.66 -2.09
C SER A 324 -9.39 -0.92 -0.78
N SER A 325 -9.98 0.25 -0.60
CA SER A 325 -10.07 0.88 0.71
C SER A 325 -10.78 -0.11 1.64
N GLU A 326 -10.11 -0.45 2.75
CA GLU A 326 -10.70 -1.22 3.84
C GLU A 326 -12.10 -0.70 4.17
N PRO A 327 -13.09 -1.58 4.34
CA PRO A 327 -14.37 -1.16 4.86
C PRO A 327 -14.15 -0.65 6.29
N VAL A 328 -14.37 0.64 6.49
CA VAL A 328 -14.58 1.23 7.82
C VAL A 328 -15.76 0.47 8.43
N ALA A 329 -15.49 -0.38 9.41
CA ALA A 329 -16.49 -1.18 10.06
C ALA A 329 -17.27 -0.30 11.05
N ASP A 330 -18.55 -0.07 10.74
CA ASP A 330 -19.52 0.43 11.70
C ASP A 330 -19.72 -0.61 12.82
N GLU A 331 -19.63 -0.15 14.07
CA GLU A 331 -19.90 -0.90 15.31
C GLU A 331 -21.27 -1.60 15.31
N PRO A 332 -21.36 -2.82 15.87
CA PRO A 332 -22.56 -3.26 16.54
C PRO A 332 -22.31 -3.48 18.05
N ALA A 333 -23.17 -2.84 18.83
CA ALA A 333 -23.21 -2.83 20.27
C ALA A 333 -23.38 -4.24 20.90
N LEU A 334 -22.52 -4.45 21.90
CA LEU A 334 -22.60 -5.26 23.12
C LEU A 334 -23.98 -5.80 23.53
N ALA A 335 -24.08 -7.13 23.74
CA ALA A 335 -25.08 -7.71 24.64
C ALA A 335 -24.68 -9.14 25.13
N ILE A 336 -24.66 -9.30 26.47
CA ILE A 336 -25.04 -10.49 27.28
C ILE A 336 -23.94 -11.34 27.97
N ALA A 337 -23.97 -11.20 29.31
CA ALA A 337 -23.95 -12.18 30.42
C ALA A 337 -22.64 -12.78 30.99
N GLN A 338 -22.27 -12.21 32.15
CA GLN A 338 -22.28 -12.85 33.48
C GLN A 338 -22.33 -14.39 33.56
N THR A 339 -21.35 -15.00 34.24
CA THR A 339 -21.60 -15.97 35.32
C THR A 339 -20.43 -15.97 36.31
N THR A 340 -20.76 -15.72 37.57
CA THR A 340 -19.92 -15.66 38.75
C THR A 340 -19.53 -17.06 39.24
N HIS A 341 -18.30 -17.27 39.73
CA HIS A 341 -18.07 -18.17 40.87
C HIS A 341 -16.83 -17.77 41.69
N VAL A 342 -17.09 -17.53 42.97
CA VAL A 342 -16.18 -17.25 44.08
C VAL A 342 -15.52 -18.55 44.56
N ILE A 343 -14.24 -18.51 44.94
CA ILE A 343 -13.70 -19.15 46.17
C ILE A 343 -12.40 -18.43 46.59
N ARG A 344 -12.32 -18.12 47.88
CA ARG A 344 -11.26 -17.43 48.63
C ARG A 344 -10.51 -18.48 49.46
N GLY A 345 -9.18 -18.40 49.60
CA GLY A 345 -8.48 -19.19 50.64
C GLY A 345 -6.97 -19.44 50.51
N LEU A 346 -6.16 -18.47 50.93
CA LEU A 346 -4.93 -18.55 51.77
C LEU A 346 -3.70 -19.42 51.39
N ARG A 347 -2.59 -18.66 51.27
CA ARG A 347 -1.23 -18.79 51.87
C ARG A 347 -0.37 -20.04 51.65
N GLY A 348 0.78 -19.77 51.02
CA GLY A 348 2.11 -20.23 51.44
C GLY A 348 2.71 -21.35 50.61
N VAL A 349 3.43 -21.04 49.51
CA VAL A 349 4.29 -22.02 48.83
C VAL A 349 5.50 -21.34 48.17
N ALA A 350 6.61 -22.08 48.20
CA ALA A 350 7.89 -21.99 47.51
C ALA A 350 7.79 -21.56 46.01
N PRO A 351 8.92 -21.33 45.28
CA PRO A 351 8.89 -20.68 43.96
C PRO A 351 7.93 -21.43 43.03
N PRO A 352 7.08 -20.71 42.27
CA PRO A 352 5.92 -21.30 41.64
C PRO A 352 6.36 -22.30 40.57
N VAL A 353 6.04 -23.57 40.82
CA VAL A 353 5.91 -24.56 39.76
C VAL A 353 4.75 -24.10 38.87
N VAL A 354 5.09 -23.86 37.60
CA VAL A 354 4.20 -23.52 36.48
C VAL A 354 2.90 -24.34 36.57
N LYS A 355 1.76 -23.69 36.87
CA LYS A 355 0.46 -24.31 36.62
C LYS A 355 0.29 -24.33 35.10
N ARG A 356 0.20 -25.54 34.53
CA ARG A 356 -0.13 -25.78 33.11
C ARG A 356 -1.21 -24.81 32.65
N GLY A 357 -0.97 -24.18 31.50
CA GLY A 357 -1.92 -23.28 30.83
C GLY A 357 -3.28 -23.92 30.61
N ALA A 358 -4.24 -23.12 30.16
CA ALA A 358 -5.60 -23.58 29.86
C ALA A 358 -5.59 -24.98 29.22
N ASN A 359 -6.29 -25.95 29.82
CA ASN A 359 -6.42 -27.30 29.28
C ASN A 359 -7.18 -27.22 27.94
N LEU A 360 -6.46 -26.94 26.86
CA LEU A 360 -6.97 -27.07 25.50
C LEU A 360 -7.10 -28.57 25.23
N THR A 361 -8.32 -29.07 25.30
CA THR A 361 -8.63 -30.48 25.02
C THR A 361 -9.03 -30.71 23.56
N GLY A 362 -8.98 -29.68 22.72
CA GLY A 362 -9.33 -29.75 21.31
C GLY A 362 -8.70 -28.63 20.50
N GLY A 363 -8.44 -28.92 19.22
CA GLY A 363 -7.77 -28.06 18.24
C GLY A 363 -7.57 -28.83 16.95
N ASN A 364 -6.93 -28.21 15.95
CA ASN A 364 -6.71 -28.78 14.61
C ASN A 364 -8.01 -29.17 13.89
N VAL A 365 -9.12 -28.51 14.24
CA VAL A 365 -10.39 -28.63 13.52
C VAL A 365 -10.25 -27.94 12.15
N PRO A 366 -10.71 -28.56 11.05
CA PRO A 366 -10.60 -27.95 9.72
C PRO A 366 -11.20 -26.54 9.67
N ALA A 367 -10.40 -25.57 9.24
CA ALA A 367 -10.88 -24.20 9.07
C ALA A 367 -11.81 -24.06 7.87
N SER A 368 -12.90 -23.30 8.01
CA SER A 368 -13.66 -22.85 6.85
C SER A 368 -12.90 -21.77 6.09
N LEU A 369 -13.25 -21.58 4.80
CA LEU A 369 -12.69 -20.49 3.98
C LEU A 369 -12.85 -19.12 4.64
N LYS A 370 -14.01 -18.87 5.25
CA LYS A 370 -14.29 -17.61 5.94
C LYS A 370 -13.39 -17.40 7.16
N GLN A 371 -13.14 -18.45 7.94
CA GLN A 371 -12.26 -18.39 9.11
C GLN A 371 -10.81 -18.16 8.70
N ALA A 372 -10.32 -18.92 7.71
CA ALA A 372 -8.98 -18.74 7.17
C ALA A 372 -8.79 -17.31 6.62
N GLN A 373 -9.75 -16.79 5.85
CA GLN A 373 -9.71 -15.42 5.34
C GLN A 373 -9.74 -14.36 6.43
N ALA A 374 -10.57 -14.54 7.46
CA ALA A 374 -10.66 -13.61 8.58
C ALA A 374 -9.33 -13.55 9.35
N ALA A 375 -8.75 -14.70 9.66
CA ALA A 375 -7.52 -14.79 10.43
C ALA A 375 -6.31 -14.14 9.74
N ILE A 376 -6.23 -14.17 8.40
CA ILE A 376 -5.14 -13.51 7.64
C ILE A 376 -5.00 -12.02 8.03
N TYR A 377 -6.12 -11.36 8.28
CA TYR A 377 -6.18 -9.93 8.59
C TYR A 377 -6.38 -9.64 10.08
N ASP A 378 -6.42 -10.67 10.92
CA ASP A 378 -6.64 -10.58 12.37
C ASP A 378 -5.32 -10.28 13.11
N GLY A 379 -4.68 -9.17 12.74
CA GLY A 379 -3.39 -8.71 13.27
C GLY A 379 -3.44 -7.30 13.88
N ASP A 380 -4.62 -6.79 14.20
CA ASP A 380 -4.77 -5.52 14.93
C ASP A 380 -4.55 -5.74 16.42
N TRP A 381 -3.29 -5.86 16.82
CA TRP A 381 -2.92 -6.10 18.23
C TRP A 381 -3.01 -4.86 19.10
N GLN A 382 -3.12 -3.68 18.50
CA GLN A 382 -3.13 -2.39 19.22
C GLN A 382 -4.54 -1.98 19.65
N LYS A 383 -5.55 -2.70 19.17
CA LYS A 383 -6.94 -2.49 19.54
C LYS A 383 -7.12 -2.40 21.05
N ASP A 384 -7.89 -1.41 21.48
CA ASP A 384 -8.23 -1.10 22.89
C ASP A 384 -7.07 -0.59 23.76
N LEU A 385 -5.90 -0.29 23.18
CA LEU A 385 -4.76 0.28 23.91
C LEU A 385 -4.60 1.78 23.70
N SER A 386 -4.06 2.44 24.73
CA SER A 386 -3.72 3.86 24.68
C SER A 386 -2.26 4.07 24.31
N GLU A 387 -2.00 5.01 23.41
CA GLU A 387 -0.63 5.47 23.15
C GLU A 387 -0.05 6.17 24.38
N CYS A 388 1.22 5.89 24.65
CA CYS A 388 1.96 6.49 25.74
C CYS A 388 2.27 7.98 25.45
N PRO A 389 2.12 8.89 26.43
CA PRO A 389 2.55 10.28 26.28
C PRO A 389 4.04 10.39 25.96
N LYS A 390 4.43 11.31 25.07
CA LYS A 390 5.83 11.43 24.58
C LYS A 390 6.84 11.83 25.66
N ASP A 391 6.37 12.48 26.72
CA ASP A 391 7.15 12.88 27.90
C ASP A 391 7.24 11.78 28.97
N SER A 392 6.63 10.62 28.71
CA SER A 392 6.71 9.47 29.61
C SER A 392 8.14 8.95 29.78
N PRO A 393 8.52 8.47 30.98
CA PRO A 393 9.84 7.89 31.24
C PRO A 393 10.15 6.67 30.37
N TYR A 394 9.13 6.03 29.78
CA TYR A 394 9.30 4.86 28.90
C TYR A 394 9.82 5.21 27.50
N PHE A 395 9.83 6.50 27.13
CA PHE A 395 10.38 6.99 25.85
C PHE A 395 11.82 7.52 25.94
N LYS A 396 12.39 7.60 27.15
CA LYS A 396 13.60 8.39 27.40
C LYS A 396 14.79 7.90 26.57
N ASP A 397 15.40 8.82 25.82
CA ASP A 397 16.63 8.65 25.03
C ASP A 397 16.65 7.44 24.08
N ILE A 398 15.49 7.07 23.54
CA ILE A 398 15.42 6.09 22.46
C ILE A 398 16.20 6.64 21.26
N VAL A 399 17.39 6.08 21.02
CA VAL A 399 18.21 6.35 19.83
C VAL A 399 17.43 5.87 18.62
N ARG A 400 16.74 6.79 17.93
CA ARG A 400 16.05 6.51 16.67
C ARG A 400 17.01 6.84 15.52
N PRO A 401 17.38 5.87 14.66
CA PRO A 401 18.14 6.17 13.45
C PRO A 401 17.39 7.23 12.61
N SER A 402 18.10 8.26 12.16
CA SER A 402 17.52 9.37 11.39
C SER A 402 16.89 8.96 10.05
N ASP A 403 17.17 7.74 9.58
CA ASP A 403 16.70 7.14 8.33
C ASP A 403 15.55 6.13 8.51
N PHE A 404 15.04 5.95 9.73
CA PHE A 404 13.97 4.99 10.05
C PHE A 404 12.72 5.14 9.16
N HIS A 405 12.28 6.38 8.91
CA HIS A 405 11.12 6.65 8.06
C HIS A 405 11.37 6.42 6.55
N ALA A 406 12.63 6.26 6.14
CA ALA A 406 13.01 6.18 4.73
C ALA A 406 13.19 4.75 4.21
N ARG A 407 13.45 3.78 5.11
CA ARG A 407 13.68 2.37 4.74
C ARG A 407 12.49 1.45 5.02
N ASP A 408 11.77 1.66 6.13
CA ASP A 408 10.77 0.69 6.60
C ASP A 408 9.36 1.30 6.57
N ASN A 409 8.73 1.25 5.39
CA ASN A 409 7.26 1.36 5.28
C ASN A 409 6.55 0.05 5.70
N TYR A 410 7.28 -0.88 6.30
CA TYR A 410 6.81 -2.21 6.65
C TYR A 410 6.40 -2.25 8.12
N PHE A 411 5.10 -2.52 8.31
CA PHE A 411 4.42 -2.94 9.55
C PHE A 411 4.47 -1.98 10.74
N LEU A 412 3.30 -1.39 11.05
CA LEU A 412 2.90 -0.63 12.25
C LEU A 412 3.95 0.35 12.83
N PRO A 413 3.68 1.67 12.90
CA PRO A 413 4.64 2.60 13.49
C PRO A 413 4.97 2.15 14.92
N GLY A 414 6.24 1.78 15.15
CA GLY A 414 6.72 1.41 16.47
C GLY A 414 6.30 2.47 17.49
N GLY A 415 5.75 2.01 18.61
CA GLY A 415 5.09 2.88 19.58
C GLY A 415 5.14 2.28 20.98
N VAL A 416 5.07 3.14 21.98
CA VAL A 416 4.89 2.71 23.37
C VAL A 416 3.40 2.78 23.68
N PHE A 417 2.85 1.69 24.20
CA PHE A 417 1.44 1.59 24.59
C PHE A 417 1.33 1.33 26.09
N LEU A 418 0.25 1.82 26.69
CA LEU A 418 0.01 1.69 28.13
C LEU A 418 -1.28 0.92 28.42
N VAL A 419 -1.20 0.07 29.46
CA VAL A 419 -2.34 -0.51 30.17
C VAL A 419 -2.30 -0.03 31.61
N ASN A 420 -3.43 0.43 32.12
CA ASN A 420 -3.60 0.94 33.48
C ASN A 420 -2.52 1.97 33.93
N PRO A 421 -2.33 3.08 33.20
CA PRO A 421 -1.28 4.06 33.50
C PRO A 421 -1.48 4.75 34.85
N GLY A 422 -0.39 5.16 35.51
CA GLY A 422 -0.44 5.95 36.76
C GLY A 422 -0.49 5.13 38.05
N HIS A 423 -0.26 3.82 37.97
CA HIS A 423 -0.31 2.87 39.09
C HIS A 423 1.03 2.17 39.35
N GLU A 424 2.12 2.68 38.76
CA GLU A 424 3.46 2.10 38.84
C GLU A 424 3.95 1.96 40.28
N LYS A 425 3.70 2.98 41.11
CA LYS A 425 4.15 3.03 42.50
C LYS A 425 3.27 2.24 43.46
N ASP A 426 1.97 2.17 43.16
CA ASP A 426 0.97 1.64 44.09
C ASP A 426 0.65 0.16 43.83
N ASN A 427 0.72 -0.26 42.57
CA ASN A 427 0.32 -1.60 42.13
C ASN A 427 1.43 -2.34 41.38
N GLY A 428 2.47 -1.63 40.96
CA GLY A 428 3.64 -2.17 40.28
C GLY A 428 3.67 -1.84 38.79
N LEU A 429 4.81 -2.16 38.18
CA LEU A 429 5.15 -1.86 36.80
C LEU A 429 5.67 -3.10 36.08
N LEU A 430 5.08 -3.41 34.93
CA LEU A 430 5.59 -4.34 33.93
C LEU A 430 6.08 -3.55 32.72
N ILE A 431 7.30 -3.83 32.26
CA ILE A 431 7.78 -3.37 30.96
C ILE A 431 7.85 -4.54 30.00
N VAL A 432 7.17 -4.43 28.85
CA VAL A 432 7.25 -5.39 27.75
C VAL A 432 8.07 -4.79 26.63
N LEU A 433 9.13 -5.47 26.20
CA LEU A 433 10.02 -5.02 25.13
C LEU A 433 10.10 -6.07 24.01
N GLY A 434 10.23 -5.61 22.78
CA GLY A 434 10.42 -6.53 21.66
C GLY A 434 10.18 -5.99 20.28
N ASP A 435 10.02 -6.91 19.34
CA ASP A 435 9.62 -6.64 17.96
C ASP A 435 8.10 -6.82 17.76
N SER A 436 7.65 -7.16 16.55
CA SER A 436 6.24 -7.45 16.28
C SER A 436 5.70 -8.66 17.05
N HIS A 437 6.54 -9.57 17.55
CA HIS A 437 6.07 -10.67 18.42
C HIS A 437 5.69 -10.17 19.81
N SER A 438 6.30 -9.08 20.28
CA SER A 438 5.83 -8.44 21.51
C SER A 438 4.45 -7.80 21.34
N ASP A 439 4.09 -7.36 20.13
CA ASP A 439 2.73 -6.87 19.85
C ASP A 439 1.68 -7.98 20.04
N MET A 440 2.01 -9.24 19.75
CA MET A 440 1.10 -10.38 19.96
C MET A 440 0.67 -10.56 21.43
N THR A 441 1.36 -9.96 22.39
CA THR A 441 0.95 -9.99 23.82
C THR A 441 -0.14 -8.99 24.16
N LYS A 442 -0.22 -7.88 23.41
CA LYS A 442 -1.10 -6.75 23.69
C LYS A 442 -2.57 -7.16 23.89
N PRO A 443 -3.16 -8.04 23.05
CA PRO A 443 -4.55 -8.45 23.24
C PRO A 443 -4.79 -9.16 24.57
N ARG A 444 -3.85 -10.01 25.02
CA ARG A 444 -3.97 -10.70 26.31
C ARG A 444 -3.88 -9.73 27.47
N LEU A 445 -2.94 -8.79 27.42
CA LEU A 445 -2.76 -7.77 28.44
C LEU A 445 -3.99 -6.87 28.57
N ALA A 446 -4.58 -6.48 27.44
CA ALA A 446 -5.85 -5.76 27.41
C ALA A 446 -6.98 -6.59 28.03
N GLN A 447 -7.10 -7.88 27.66
CA GLN A 447 -8.12 -8.76 28.23
C GLN A 447 -8.01 -8.90 29.75
N LEU A 448 -6.79 -9.11 30.28
CA LEU A 448 -6.57 -9.23 31.72
C LEU A 448 -6.96 -7.95 32.47
N TYR A 449 -6.77 -6.78 31.87
CA TYR A 449 -7.22 -5.52 32.44
C TYR A 449 -8.74 -5.33 32.37
N GLU A 450 -9.38 -5.71 31.27
CA GLU A 450 -10.84 -5.75 31.17
C GLU A 450 -11.46 -6.67 32.22
N ASP A 451 -10.86 -7.85 32.43
CA ASP A 451 -11.29 -8.79 33.46
C ASP A 451 -11.13 -8.18 34.86
N ALA A 452 -10.02 -7.47 35.12
CA ALA A 452 -9.79 -6.78 36.38
C ALA A 452 -10.84 -5.68 36.64
N LYS A 453 -11.18 -4.88 35.62
CA LYS A 453 -12.26 -3.87 35.70
C LYS A 453 -13.62 -4.51 35.93
N ALA A 454 -13.94 -5.58 35.21
CA ALA A 454 -15.20 -6.30 35.38
C ALA A 454 -15.34 -6.89 36.80
N ALA A 455 -14.22 -7.31 37.40
CA ALA A 455 -14.17 -7.81 38.77
C ALA A 455 -14.07 -6.71 39.86
N GLY A 456 -13.91 -5.43 39.50
CA GLY A 456 -13.70 -4.33 40.45
C GLY A 456 -12.35 -4.40 41.17
N THR A 457 -11.33 -4.96 40.51
CA THR A 457 -9.97 -5.17 41.06
C THR A 457 -8.88 -4.42 40.29
N GLU A 458 -9.27 -3.53 39.37
CA GLU A 458 -8.38 -2.70 38.56
C GLU A 458 -7.44 -1.84 39.41
N SER A 459 -7.88 -1.45 40.61
CA SER A 459 -7.08 -0.71 41.59
C SER A 459 -5.90 -1.50 42.16
N THR A 460 -5.75 -2.79 41.81
CA THR A 460 -4.59 -3.65 42.17
C THR A 460 -3.87 -4.18 40.93
N PHE A 461 -4.33 -3.81 39.74
CA PHE A 461 -3.69 -4.20 38.49
C PHE A 461 -2.45 -3.32 38.25
N PRO A 462 -1.31 -3.87 37.81
CA PRO A 462 -0.10 -3.09 37.62
C PRO A 462 -0.25 -2.17 36.39
N THR A 463 0.57 -1.12 36.33
CA THR A 463 0.79 -0.42 35.06
C THR A 463 1.64 -1.30 34.15
N ILE A 464 1.30 -1.35 32.87
CA ILE A 464 2.05 -2.08 31.86
C ILE A 464 2.44 -1.12 30.74
N ALA A 465 3.74 -0.99 30.48
CA ALA A 465 4.24 -0.24 29.34
C ALA A 465 4.84 -1.21 28.31
N ILE A 466 4.36 -1.11 27.08
CA ILE A 466 4.69 -2.04 25.99
C ILE A 466 5.43 -1.24 24.93
N ASN A 467 6.72 -1.49 24.79
CA ASN A 467 7.61 -0.83 23.84
C ASN A 467 8.05 -1.84 22.77
N SER A 468 7.33 -1.85 21.65
CA SER A 468 7.39 -2.88 20.62
C SER A 468 7.63 -2.30 19.23
N TRP A 469 8.66 -2.77 18.54
CA TRP A 469 9.07 -2.22 17.23
C TRP A 469 9.21 -3.31 16.17
N SER A 470 8.24 -3.38 15.26
CA SER A 470 8.20 -4.35 14.15
C SER A 470 9.53 -4.43 13.39
N GLY A 471 9.98 -5.66 13.10
CA GLY A 471 11.18 -5.93 12.30
C GLY A 471 12.50 -5.47 12.93
N ARG A 472 12.52 -5.15 14.24
CA ARG A 472 13.71 -4.63 14.92
C ARG A 472 14.14 -5.54 16.06
N PRO A 473 15.34 -6.16 16.00
CA PRO A 473 15.81 -7.01 17.09
C PRO A 473 16.12 -6.20 18.35
N LEU A 474 15.67 -6.69 19.50
CA LEU A 474 16.11 -6.21 20.81
C LEU A 474 17.40 -6.94 21.25
N MET A 475 18.47 -6.78 20.46
CA MET A 475 19.73 -7.49 20.65
C MET A 475 20.93 -6.53 20.84
N PRO A 476 22.02 -6.93 21.54
CA PRO A 476 23.20 -6.08 21.82
C PRO A 476 23.95 -5.53 20.59
N CYS A 477 23.61 -5.99 19.39
CA CYS A 477 24.10 -5.47 18.13
C CYS A 477 23.48 -4.10 17.76
N ARG A 478 22.44 -3.65 18.49
CA ARG A 478 21.68 -2.41 18.25
C ARG A 478 21.86 -1.41 19.41
N ALA A 479 21.87 -0.12 19.10
CA ALA A 479 21.96 0.94 20.12
C ALA A 479 20.68 0.99 20.99
N GLU A 480 19.56 0.66 20.36
CA GLU A 480 18.23 0.53 20.94
C GLU A 480 18.18 -0.42 22.15
N TYR A 481 18.96 -1.50 22.11
CA TYR A 481 19.07 -2.46 23.21
C TYR A 481 19.59 -1.78 24.48
N TYR A 482 20.70 -1.04 24.36
CA TYR A 482 21.31 -0.34 25.49
C TYR A 482 20.44 0.81 26.00
N ALA A 483 19.72 1.51 25.12
CA ALA A 483 18.76 2.54 25.51
C ALA A 483 17.62 1.94 26.36
N ASN A 484 17.05 0.81 25.93
CA ASN A 484 16.04 0.10 26.71
C ASN A 484 16.58 -0.40 28.06
N LEU A 485 17.81 -0.93 28.08
CA LEU A 485 18.46 -1.36 29.31
C LEU A 485 18.65 -0.20 30.30
N ALA A 486 19.09 0.97 29.81
CA ALA A 486 19.23 2.17 30.62
C ALA A 486 17.87 2.65 31.18
N MET A 487 16.82 2.60 30.36
CA MET A 487 15.45 2.91 30.80
C MET A 487 15.00 1.94 31.90
N ILE A 488 15.19 0.63 31.74
CA ILE A 488 14.81 -0.36 32.76
C ILE A 488 15.54 -0.08 34.09
N LYS A 489 16.85 0.15 34.04
CA LYS A 489 17.67 0.45 35.23
C LYS A 489 17.24 1.75 35.91
N SER A 490 16.73 2.72 35.14
CA SER A 490 16.21 3.98 35.66
C SER A 490 14.84 3.83 36.31
N VAL A 491 13.89 3.12 35.67
CA VAL A 491 12.50 3.02 36.16
C VAL A 491 12.30 1.91 37.19
N LYS A 492 13.16 0.89 37.19
CA LYS A 492 13.19 -0.25 38.13
C LYS A 492 11.82 -0.94 38.27
N PRO A 493 11.30 -1.55 37.19
CA PRO A 493 10.01 -2.23 37.22
C PRO A 493 10.06 -3.48 38.10
N GLN A 494 8.89 -3.99 38.53
CA GLN A 494 8.81 -5.26 39.28
C GLN A 494 9.12 -6.44 38.38
N ALA A 495 8.71 -6.37 37.12
CA ALA A 495 9.01 -7.37 36.12
C ALA A 495 9.27 -6.76 34.73
N ILE A 496 10.02 -7.48 33.92
CA ILE A 496 10.13 -7.23 32.48
C ILE A 496 9.78 -8.47 31.68
N LEU A 497 9.29 -8.27 30.47
CA LEU A 497 9.04 -9.31 29.48
C LEU A 497 9.78 -8.96 28.19
N LEU A 498 10.68 -9.84 27.76
CA LEU A 498 11.41 -9.72 26.50
C LEU A 498 10.81 -10.70 25.50
N VAL A 499 10.33 -10.19 24.37
CA VAL A 499 9.71 -10.99 23.30
C VAL A 499 10.36 -10.61 21.98
N GLN A 500 10.94 -11.56 21.27
CA GLN A 500 11.47 -11.31 19.95
C GLN A 500 11.47 -12.56 19.10
N HIS A 501 11.42 -12.39 17.79
CA HIS A 501 11.55 -13.49 16.85
C HIS A 501 13.03 -13.86 16.64
N TYR A 502 13.62 -14.62 17.58
CA TYR A 502 15.06 -14.94 17.56
C TYR A 502 15.52 -15.58 16.25
N TYR A 503 14.71 -16.48 15.69
CA TYR A 503 14.99 -17.14 14.43
C TYR A 503 15.25 -16.14 13.30
N TYR A 504 14.60 -14.97 13.32
CA TYR A 504 14.70 -13.95 12.28
C TYR A 504 15.98 -13.11 12.35
N TYR A 505 16.62 -13.02 13.53
CA TYR A 505 17.73 -12.08 13.76
C TYR A 505 19.04 -12.74 14.13
N VAL A 506 19.02 -14.04 14.44
CA VAL A 506 20.18 -14.82 14.85
C VAL A 506 20.47 -15.88 13.80
N HIS A 507 21.39 -15.57 12.91
CA HIS A 507 21.85 -16.44 11.83
C HIS A 507 23.39 -16.41 11.77
N PRO A 508 24.09 -17.35 12.44
CA PRO A 508 25.54 -17.45 12.44
C PRO A 508 26.05 -18.03 11.10
N THR A 509 25.74 -17.35 9.99
CA THR A 509 26.04 -17.84 8.63
C THR A 509 27.24 -17.16 7.99
N GLY A 510 27.84 -16.17 8.66
CA GLY A 510 29.11 -15.59 8.25
C GLY A 510 30.25 -16.60 8.38
N PRO A 511 31.28 -16.54 7.52
CA PRO A 511 32.41 -17.46 7.57
C PRO A 511 33.17 -17.39 8.91
N ASP A 512 33.62 -18.54 9.41
CA ASP A 512 34.35 -18.68 10.68
C ASP A 512 35.62 -17.81 10.77
N SER A 513 36.17 -17.39 9.63
CA SER A 513 37.31 -16.48 9.57
C SER A 513 36.99 -15.03 9.92
N LEU A 514 35.71 -14.65 9.98
CA LEU A 514 35.30 -13.29 10.35
C LEU A 514 35.49 -13.09 11.86
N PRO A 515 36.36 -12.16 12.29
CA PRO A 515 36.52 -11.87 13.70
C PRO A 515 35.30 -11.12 14.24
N TYR A 516 35.10 -11.24 15.56
CA TYR A 516 34.17 -10.40 16.29
C TYR A 516 34.49 -8.90 16.13
N GLU A 517 33.47 -8.09 15.88
CA GLU A 517 33.53 -6.63 15.92
C GLU A 517 32.61 -6.09 17.04
N ALA A 518 33.01 -5.01 17.71
CA ALA A 518 32.20 -4.37 18.75
C ALA A 518 31.55 -3.08 18.22
N PRO A 519 30.22 -2.90 18.32
CA PRO A 519 29.23 -3.87 18.80
C PRO A 519 29.08 -5.07 17.85
N PRO A 520 28.57 -6.24 18.33
CA PRO A 520 28.37 -7.42 17.48
C PRO A 520 27.61 -7.06 16.21
N ARG A 521 27.87 -7.74 15.09
CA ARG A 521 27.14 -7.46 13.85
C ARG A 521 25.70 -7.98 13.89
N CYS A 522 24.74 -7.11 13.55
CA CYS A 522 23.35 -7.51 13.34
C CYS A 522 23.16 -8.17 11.98
N CYS A 523 22.18 -9.07 11.90
CA CYS A 523 21.59 -9.43 10.62
C CYS A 523 20.68 -8.28 10.12
N TYR A 524 20.83 -7.88 8.85
CA TYR A 524 20.02 -6.83 8.22
C TYR A 524 19.02 -7.35 7.18
N ASP A 525 19.24 -8.54 6.59
CA ASP A 525 18.34 -9.11 5.58
C ASP A 525 17.44 -10.17 6.22
N GLU A 526 16.23 -9.72 6.50
CA GLU A 526 15.13 -10.35 7.20
C GLU A 526 14.73 -11.79 6.76
N LYS A 527 15.24 -12.32 5.64
CA LYS A 527 14.82 -13.64 5.13
C LYS A 527 15.95 -14.46 4.49
N ARG A 528 17.21 -14.11 4.76
CA ARG A 528 18.37 -14.75 4.12
C ARG A 528 19.46 -15.11 5.12
N GLN A 529 20.37 -15.97 4.67
CA GLN A 529 21.69 -16.10 5.32
C GLN A 529 22.28 -14.70 5.48
N CYS A 530 22.68 -14.36 6.68
CA CYS A 530 23.33 -13.10 7.05
C CYS A 530 24.85 -13.34 7.04
N PRO A 531 25.53 -13.21 5.88
CA PRO A 531 26.97 -13.47 5.79
C PRO A 531 27.79 -12.50 6.63
N GLU A 532 27.20 -11.37 7.02
CA GLU A 532 27.82 -10.38 7.90
C GLU A 532 27.83 -10.78 9.38
N GLN A 533 27.00 -11.74 9.81
CA GLN A 533 26.92 -12.17 11.20
C GLN A 533 27.66 -13.49 11.39
N SER A 534 28.83 -13.42 12.02
CA SER A 534 29.64 -14.59 12.34
C SER A 534 29.12 -15.34 13.58
N VAL A 535 29.55 -16.58 13.78
CA VAL A 535 29.32 -17.31 15.04
C VAL A 535 29.90 -16.56 16.25
N HIS A 536 30.99 -15.81 16.05
CA HIS A 536 31.60 -15.00 17.11
C HIS A 536 30.71 -13.82 17.51
N ASP A 537 30.06 -13.16 16.55
CA ASP A 537 29.06 -12.12 16.82
C ASP A 537 27.88 -12.69 17.60
N THR A 538 27.35 -13.84 17.16
CA THR A 538 26.23 -14.51 17.83
C THR A 538 26.55 -14.90 19.26
N ASN A 539 27.72 -15.49 19.50
CA ASN A 539 28.18 -15.83 20.84
C ASN A 539 28.38 -14.58 21.72
N ALA A 540 28.92 -13.50 21.16
CA ALA A 540 29.07 -12.23 21.88
C ALA A 540 27.71 -11.62 22.24
N MET A 541 26.72 -11.67 21.33
CA MET A 541 25.35 -11.22 21.63
C MET A 541 24.75 -12.00 22.81
N TRP A 542 24.84 -13.33 22.81
CA TRP A 542 24.33 -14.14 23.93
C TRP A 542 25.04 -13.83 25.25
N SER A 543 26.37 -13.70 25.22
CA SER A 543 27.15 -13.39 26.42
C SER A 543 26.84 -12.00 26.99
N ILE A 544 26.65 -10.99 26.14
CA ILE A 544 26.26 -9.65 26.57
C ILE A 544 24.85 -9.67 27.16
N MET A 545 23.89 -10.33 26.49
CA MET A 545 22.54 -10.48 27.03
C MET A 545 22.52 -11.21 28.37
N GLU A 546 23.26 -12.32 28.51
CA GLU A 546 23.35 -13.06 29.77
C GLU A 546 23.76 -12.13 30.92
N LYS A 547 24.85 -11.39 30.71
CA LYS A 547 25.40 -10.46 31.70
C LYS A 547 24.41 -9.35 32.05
N ASP A 548 23.80 -8.73 31.04
CA ASP A 548 22.92 -7.59 31.23
C ASP A 548 21.59 -8.01 31.89
N LEU A 549 21.02 -9.15 31.49
CA LEU A 549 19.84 -9.72 32.15
C LEU A 549 20.14 -10.15 33.59
N LYS A 550 21.33 -10.73 33.81
CA LYS A 550 21.78 -11.06 35.16
C LYS A 550 21.83 -9.82 36.04
N GLU A 551 22.38 -8.71 35.55
CA GLU A 551 22.41 -7.45 36.30
C GLU A 551 21.00 -6.99 36.70
N LEU A 552 20.03 -7.12 35.80
CA LEU A 552 18.62 -6.80 36.11
C LEU A 552 18.04 -7.72 37.19
N THR A 553 18.31 -9.03 37.13
CA THR A 553 17.87 -9.95 38.19
C THR A 553 18.55 -9.67 39.53
N ASP A 554 19.83 -9.31 39.53
CA ASP A 554 20.59 -8.97 40.74
C ASP A 554 20.06 -7.66 41.37
N MET A 555 19.42 -6.79 40.58
CA MET A 555 18.66 -5.63 41.06
C MET A 555 17.29 -5.99 41.65
N GLY A 556 16.89 -7.26 41.64
CA GLY A 556 15.60 -7.74 42.13
C GLY A 556 14.44 -7.62 41.13
N ILE A 557 14.73 -7.33 39.86
CA ILE A 557 13.73 -7.28 38.79
C ILE A 557 13.44 -8.71 38.33
N LYS A 558 12.16 -9.08 38.24
CA LYS A 558 11.78 -10.39 37.69
C LYS A 558 11.86 -10.34 36.16
N VAL A 559 12.84 -11.03 35.58
CA VAL A 559 13.06 -11.04 34.14
C VAL A 559 12.38 -12.26 33.52
N PHE A 560 11.47 -12.02 32.57
CA PHE A 560 10.86 -13.05 31.74
C PHE A 560 11.34 -12.90 30.30
N VAL A 561 11.68 -14.02 29.68
CA VAL A 561 12.09 -14.10 28.28
C VAL A 561 11.19 -15.11 27.59
N VAL A 562 10.58 -14.72 26.48
CA VAL A 562 9.80 -15.63 25.64
C VAL A 562 10.77 -16.47 24.81
N ASP A 563 10.54 -17.77 24.75
CA ASP A 563 11.30 -18.72 23.95
C ASP A 563 10.99 -18.53 22.45
N GLN A 564 11.83 -19.11 21.59
CA GLN A 564 11.46 -19.26 20.19
C GLN A 564 10.50 -20.46 20.07
N SER A 565 9.24 -20.16 19.82
CA SER A 565 8.20 -21.16 19.63
C SER A 565 8.14 -21.67 18.18
N PRO A 566 7.47 -22.82 17.92
CA PRO A 566 7.22 -23.30 16.57
C PRO A 566 6.36 -22.33 15.78
N GLU A 567 6.97 -21.74 14.75
CA GLU A 567 6.43 -20.68 13.91
C GLU A 567 6.88 -20.96 12.46
N TYR A 568 6.08 -21.76 11.73
CA TYR A 568 6.40 -22.11 10.35
C TYR A 568 5.56 -21.29 9.37
N GLU A 569 6.09 -20.99 8.19
CA GLU A 569 5.31 -20.33 7.13
C GLU A 569 4.06 -21.15 6.75
N ALA A 570 4.11 -22.48 6.87
CA ALA A 570 2.95 -23.35 6.64
C ALA A 570 1.81 -23.13 7.65
N MET A 571 2.06 -22.50 8.81
CA MET A 571 1.03 -22.13 9.78
C MET A 571 0.27 -20.85 9.38
N ASN A 572 0.78 -20.09 8.40
CA ASN A 572 0.14 -18.89 7.90
C ASN A 572 -1.10 -19.26 7.07
N PRO A 573 -2.32 -18.83 7.45
CA PRO A 573 -3.55 -19.22 6.76
C PRO A 573 -3.63 -18.80 5.30
N SER A 574 -2.82 -17.81 4.89
CA SER A 574 -2.72 -17.41 3.48
C SER A 574 -2.15 -18.51 2.58
N SER A 575 -1.37 -19.45 3.13
CA SER A 575 -0.82 -20.59 2.40
C SER A 575 -1.83 -21.75 2.22
N TRP A 576 -2.95 -21.73 2.95
CA TRP A 576 -3.94 -22.82 2.95
C TRP A 576 -4.99 -22.66 1.85
N ILE A 577 -5.17 -21.44 1.35
CA ILE A 577 -6.30 -21.08 0.48
C ILE A 577 -5.91 -21.24 -0.99
N SER A 578 -6.70 -22.03 -1.73
CA SER A 578 -6.63 -22.14 -3.19
C SER A 578 -8.04 -22.04 -3.79
N GLY A 579 -8.36 -20.87 -4.37
CA GLY A 579 -9.71 -20.56 -4.82
C GLY A 579 -10.70 -20.61 -3.65
N ASP A 580 -11.72 -21.47 -3.76
CA ASP A 580 -12.74 -21.68 -2.73
C ASP A 580 -12.39 -22.84 -1.77
N THR A 581 -11.18 -23.39 -1.86
CA THR A 581 -10.73 -24.54 -1.06
C THR A 581 -9.73 -24.13 0.02
N VAL A 582 -9.81 -24.79 1.17
CA VAL A 582 -8.85 -24.65 2.28
C VAL A 582 -8.18 -26.00 2.50
N THR A 583 -6.86 -26.03 2.43
CA THR A 583 -6.03 -27.20 2.73
C THR A 583 -5.17 -26.89 3.95
N MET A 584 -5.50 -27.49 5.08
CA MET A 584 -4.71 -27.38 6.30
C MET A 584 -3.29 -27.94 6.07
N PRO A 585 -2.27 -27.39 6.73
CA PRO A 585 -0.92 -27.90 6.64
C PRO A 585 -0.81 -29.28 7.31
N LYS A 586 0.29 -29.98 7.03
CA LYS A 586 0.58 -31.24 7.72
C LYS A 586 0.77 -30.98 9.23
N PRO A 587 0.48 -31.97 10.10
CA PRO A 587 0.79 -31.86 11.51
C PRO A 587 2.26 -31.48 11.72
N MET A 588 2.49 -30.63 12.72
CA MET A 588 3.80 -30.14 13.14
C MET A 588 3.98 -30.47 14.61
N TYR A 589 5.21 -30.66 15.05
CA TYR A 589 5.51 -31.12 16.41
C TYR A 589 6.55 -30.24 17.09
N LYS A 590 6.34 -29.96 18.38
CA LYS A 590 7.25 -29.17 19.23
C LYS A 590 8.61 -29.86 19.33
N SER A 591 8.64 -31.17 19.52
CA SER A 591 9.87 -31.95 19.59
C SER A 591 10.70 -31.89 18.30
N GLU A 592 10.05 -31.84 17.13
CA GLU A 592 10.74 -31.71 15.85
C GLU A 592 11.34 -30.32 15.68
N PHE A 593 10.57 -29.27 15.99
CA PHE A 593 11.08 -27.90 16.02
C PHE A 593 12.27 -27.78 16.96
N ASN A 594 12.17 -28.31 18.17
CA ASN A 594 13.25 -28.25 19.16
C ASN A 594 14.52 -28.97 18.69
N ARG A 595 14.37 -30.05 17.93
CA ARG A 595 15.50 -30.78 17.33
C ARG A 595 16.13 -30.00 16.19
N GLU A 596 15.32 -29.41 15.31
CA GLU A 596 15.78 -28.63 14.15
C GLU A 596 16.49 -27.34 14.57
N TYR A 597 15.90 -26.61 15.53
CA TYR A 597 16.40 -25.32 16.01
C TYR A 597 17.24 -25.42 17.28
N LYS A 598 17.74 -26.62 17.61
CA LYS A 598 18.58 -26.85 18.80
C LYS A 598 19.76 -25.87 18.89
N TRP A 599 20.37 -25.56 17.74
CA TRP A 599 21.50 -24.62 17.64
C TRP A 599 21.15 -23.20 18.10
N LEU A 600 19.88 -22.81 18.03
CA LEU A 600 19.35 -21.52 18.47
C LEU A 600 18.80 -21.59 19.91
N LEU A 601 18.03 -22.66 20.21
CA LEU A 601 17.34 -22.82 21.48
C LEU A 601 18.29 -23.10 22.64
N ASP A 602 19.28 -23.98 22.46
CA ASP A 602 20.24 -24.30 23.52
C ASP A 602 20.96 -23.05 24.09
N PRO A 603 21.58 -22.18 23.27
CA PRO A 603 22.24 -20.98 23.79
C PRO A 603 21.26 -19.97 24.38
N LEU A 604 20.05 -19.83 23.82
CA LEU A 604 18.99 -18.99 24.40
C LEU A 604 18.60 -19.49 25.80
N HIS A 605 18.32 -20.78 25.95
CA HIS A 605 17.95 -21.40 27.22
C HIS A 605 19.06 -21.30 28.25
N ALA A 606 20.32 -21.51 27.83
CA ALA A 606 21.48 -21.36 28.69
C ALA A 606 21.63 -19.91 29.18
N MET A 607 21.54 -18.93 28.27
CA MET A 607 21.61 -17.50 28.60
C MET A 607 20.56 -17.10 29.63
N VAL A 608 19.29 -17.47 29.40
CA VAL A 608 18.19 -17.14 30.32
C VAL A 608 18.39 -17.78 31.69
N LYS A 609 18.79 -19.06 31.72
CA LYS A 609 19.04 -19.79 32.96
C LYS A 609 20.22 -19.20 33.75
N ASN A 610 21.33 -18.92 33.08
CA ASN A 610 22.53 -18.36 33.72
C ASN A 610 22.31 -16.93 34.23
N ALA A 611 21.44 -16.18 33.56
CA ALA A 611 21.00 -14.87 34.01
C ALA A 611 20.06 -14.93 35.22
N GLY A 612 19.61 -16.11 35.67
CA GLY A 612 18.60 -16.22 36.73
C GLY A 612 17.21 -15.71 36.31
N ALA A 613 16.98 -15.61 35.00
CA ALA A 613 15.71 -15.20 34.42
C ALA A 613 14.76 -16.40 34.21
N THR A 614 13.49 -16.12 33.92
CA THR A 614 12.46 -17.12 33.65
C THR A 614 12.20 -17.21 32.15
N LEU A 615 12.35 -18.41 31.58
CA LEU A 615 11.93 -18.70 30.21
C LEU A 615 10.44 -19.07 30.19
N ILE A 616 9.67 -18.48 29.27
CA ILE A 616 8.27 -18.86 29.01
C ILE A 616 8.08 -19.15 27.52
N ASP A 617 7.15 -20.01 27.15
CA ASP A 617 6.96 -20.42 25.75
C ASP A 617 5.49 -20.23 25.33
N TYR A 618 5.24 -19.47 24.27
CA TYR A 618 3.87 -19.28 23.76
C TYR A 618 3.25 -20.58 23.26
N ALA A 619 4.08 -21.51 22.78
CA ALA A 619 3.63 -22.84 22.35
C ALA A 619 2.97 -23.62 23.48
N ASP A 620 3.24 -23.31 24.75
CA ASP A 620 2.53 -23.92 25.88
C ASP A 620 1.02 -23.63 25.85
N ASN A 621 0.59 -22.62 25.09
CA ASN A 621 -0.81 -22.32 24.85
C ASN A 621 -1.32 -22.74 23.47
N TYR A 622 -0.46 -23.12 22.53
CA TYR A 622 -0.89 -23.62 21.23
C TYR A 622 -0.29 -24.98 20.87
N SER A 623 -0.08 -25.84 21.87
CA SER A 623 0.32 -27.24 21.66
C SER A 623 -0.65 -28.19 22.35
N LEU A 624 -1.05 -29.25 21.64
CA LEU A 624 -1.83 -30.38 22.14
C LEU A 624 -0.88 -31.50 22.55
N GLY A 625 -0.16 -31.29 23.66
CA GLY A 625 0.98 -32.12 24.03
C GLY A 625 2.18 -31.76 23.17
N ASP A 626 2.61 -32.68 22.30
CA ASP A 626 3.72 -32.43 21.36
C ASP A 626 3.26 -31.89 20.01
N GLU A 627 2.01 -32.11 19.61
CA GLU A 627 1.47 -31.63 18.34
C GLU A 627 1.10 -30.14 18.42
N ILE A 628 1.50 -29.36 17.43
CA ILE A 628 1.20 -27.93 17.34
C ILE A 628 -0.24 -27.73 16.90
N MET A 629 -0.94 -26.85 17.60
CA MET A 629 -2.29 -26.42 17.29
C MET A 629 -2.24 -25.35 16.19
N ILE A 630 -2.80 -25.68 15.04
CA ILE A 630 -2.90 -24.85 13.84
C ILE A 630 -4.21 -24.06 13.84
N THR A 631 -5.27 -24.67 14.36
CA THR A 631 -6.58 -24.05 14.57
C THR A 631 -7.10 -24.39 15.96
N ASP A 632 -7.90 -23.51 16.55
CA ASP A 632 -8.60 -23.78 17.79
C ASP A 632 -9.70 -24.85 17.63
N ALA A 633 -10.41 -25.12 18.73
CA ALA A 633 -11.50 -26.10 18.76
C ALA A 633 -12.71 -25.70 17.88
N GLN A 634 -12.77 -24.47 17.38
CA GLN A 634 -13.81 -23.94 16.49
C GLN A 634 -13.35 -23.89 15.03
N GLY A 635 -12.09 -24.25 14.75
CA GLY A 635 -11.51 -24.17 13.41
C GLY A 635 -11.04 -22.75 13.04
N TYR A 636 -10.95 -21.82 13.99
CA TYR A 636 -10.31 -20.54 13.75
C TYR A 636 -8.79 -20.74 13.81
N PRO A 637 -8.01 -20.24 12.84
CA PRO A 637 -6.56 -20.38 12.87
C PRO A 637 -5.93 -19.84 14.15
N VAL A 638 -4.75 -20.33 14.53
CA VAL A 638 -3.96 -19.79 15.66
C VAL A 638 -3.12 -18.58 15.21
N MET A 639 -2.61 -18.63 13.99
CA MET A 639 -1.77 -17.57 13.41
C MET A 639 -2.53 -16.69 12.43
N CYS A 640 -2.04 -15.47 12.24
CA CYS A 640 -2.40 -14.57 11.15
C CYS A 640 -1.23 -14.49 10.14
N TYR A 641 -1.15 -13.40 9.39
CA TYR A 641 -0.08 -13.16 8.44
C TYR A 641 1.32 -13.11 9.09
N GLY A 642 2.29 -13.71 8.42
CA GLY A 642 3.72 -13.48 8.71
C GLY A 642 4.24 -14.17 9.97
N MET A 643 3.72 -15.37 10.30
CA MET A 643 4.12 -16.18 11.47
C MET A 643 3.82 -15.53 12.82
N HIS A 644 2.79 -14.69 12.90
CA HIS A 644 2.34 -14.09 14.16
C HIS A 644 1.06 -14.77 14.68
N LEU A 645 0.87 -14.81 15.99
CA LEU A 645 -0.42 -15.18 16.58
C LEU A 645 -1.48 -14.14 16.21
N ASN A 646 -2.68 -14.60 15.86
CA ASN A 646 -3.77 -13.66 15.61
C ASN A 646 -4.32 -13.05 16.90
N THR A 647 -4.95 -11.89 16.77
CA THR A 647 -5.49 -11.13 17.91
C THR A 647 -6.52 -11.93 18.69
N HIS A 648 -7.42 -12.66 18.02
CA HIS A 648 -8.42 -13.50 18.68
C HIS A 648 -7.80 -14.54 19.62
N PHE A 649 -6.82 -15.28 19.10
CA PHE A 649 -6.13 -16.34 19.81
C PHE A 649 -5.31 -15.79 20.98
N ALA A 650 -4.50 -14.76 20.71
CA ALA A 650 -3.69 -14.11 21.73
C ALA A 650 -4.55 -13.62 22.90
N ARG A 651 -5.68 -12.96 22.60
CA ARG A 651 -6.60 -12.43 23.61
C ARG A 651 -7.16 -13.52 24.52
N SER A 652 -7.55 -14.63 23.92
CA SER A 652 -8.39 -15.66 24.56
C SER A 652 -7.59 -16.78 25.20
N TYR A 653 -6.43 -17.12 24.63
CA TYR A 653 -5.73 -18.38 24.93
C TYR A 653 -4.26 -18.21 25.35
N LEU A 654 -3.61 -17.05 25.16
CA LEU A 654 -2.20 -16.82 25.52
C LEU A 654 -1.97 -16.62 27.04
N THR A 655 -2.49 -17.55 27.83
CA THR A 655 -2.51 -17.53 29.30
C THR A 655 -1.14 -17.63 29.96
N VAL A 656 -0.09 -18.02 29.22
CA VAL A 656 1.29 -18.03 29.73
C VAL A 656 1.75 -16.64 30.16
N ILE A 657 1.17 -15.57 29.60
CA ILE A 657 1.44 -14.17 29.96
C ILE A 657 0.87 -13.79 31.32
N ASP A 658 -0.15 -14.50 31.82
CA ASP A 658 -0.83 -14.14 33.08
C ASP A 658 0.16 -14.14 34.27
N GLN A 659 1.08 -15.11 34.30
CA GLN A 659 2.11 -15.21 35.33
C GLN A 659 3.07 -14.00 35.35
N VAL A 660 3.29 -13.38 34.19
CA VAL A 660 4.16 -12.21 34.03
C VAL A 660 3.49 -10.98 34.63
N VAL A 661 2.19 -10.82 34.38
CA VAL A 661 1.38 -9.75 34.98
C VAL A 661 1.29 -9.93 36.49
N ASP A 662 1.07 -11.15 36.97
CA ASP A 662 1.06 -11.47 38.39
C ASP A 662 2.41 -11.19 39.06
N ALA A 663 3.52 -11.47 38.37
CA ALA A 663 4.86 -11.20 38.86
C ALA A 663 5.14 -9.69 39.00
N ALA A 664 4.53 -8.85 38.18
CA ALA A 664 4.67 -7.40 38.19
C ALA A 664 3.87 -6.70 39.31
N ARG A 665 2.90 -7.39 39.92
CA ARG A 665 2.11 -6.82 41.02
C ARG A 665 2.97 -6.61 42.27
N LEU A 666 2.82 -5.43 42.88
CA LEU A 666 3.30 -5.20 44.24
C LEU A 666 2.44 -6.03 45.20
N GLN A 667 3.07 -6.98 45.90
CA GLN A 667 2.40 -7.71 46.97
C GLN A 667 2.18 -6.74 48.13
N LYS A 668 0.91 -6.47 48.45
CA LYS A 668 0.52 -5.72 49.65
C LYS A 668 0.53 -6.61 50.89
#